data_AF-A0A6G8C7V4-F1
#
_entry.id   AF-A0A6G8C7V4-F1
#
_cell.length_a   1.000
_cell.length_b   1.000
_cell.length_c   1.000
_cell.angle_alpha   90.00
_cell.angle_beta   90.00
_cell.angle_gamma   90.00
#
_symmetry.space_group_name_H-M   'P 1'
#
loop_
_entity.id
_entity.type
_entity.pdbx_description
1 polymer ?
#
loop_
_entity_poly.entity_id
_entity_poly.type
_entity_poly.pdbx_seq_one_letter_code
_entity_poly.pdbx_strand_id
1 'polypeptide(L)'
;MADRFKQLTLAEFIQVLNKFPFTRRINAVHMHHTWRPNRAQYQGMASITAMWKYHTQHNGWSDIAQHITIAPDGTIWTGRNWNLAPASSGGHNGNSQAGPFMFEMIGDFDKGRDPFDGAQRHTALHVVAHVLHRFKLPAEALHFHNQMSVKTCPGSSINYAQTVGEARRIMDGLGSRSMPTANESIDENQVAEALAALRYVPIASRTRNLATEALAEPAEEGMSRQEMHYVGEADPSATRGLLGAEELSPAELRSLRPHVVNLDQGHFSPGGICSTSPADVDAIFDKHLEQALAASKTAKRPLHVLLYAHGGLVSEKSGLSSAARYVPWWLANHVYPLYFVWETGLCGTLGAIIRGTGSRELARGVTDLTDRLVEKSVGKIGGLLWRNMKDSAEGASAPDGGAYYVARRLQRFCHKHAADVRTGALQLHAAGHSAGSIFHAHFLPLTQQLGVPAFRTLHLLAPAIRVDEFKNRLARLVGTGVQHLTLYTMRDKLELADTCSLIYRKSLLYLVYYALEAARETPILGLDSCLSADEQLRTLLGLKGAPQSNAEVVWSKTTEATGRSSSTSTSHSGFDDDAATMESVLRRILNTDKITPFPKTRDLTDPWHEPVELPEEMVLLAQAQAAASSAPPRKSARPSRVSSVPTVNGNGRHHQRALCIGIDDYPAAPLAGCVADAKNWAHALRKKGFETALLLNEAATRSAILDTITKLVTSSKPGDVVVIQYSGHGTTLPDLDRDEDDSHDEALCPHDYATGAFVVDDDLRVVFQRIPVGVNVTCFMDCCHSGSNTRLLTLVPPANPAHDSRPRFMRATEAIKQAHSRFRKKLAQDGAALKAGSREEMRVVNFTACQPWEVAYESDGSGDFTVRALPLLTKATTDTTHSTFLEKVVQAFGKKGIPRQHPTLDCTDEALQLPLLRPLQVVAKAKTKAKATRKKAVS
;
A
#
# COMPACT_ATOMS: atom_id res chain seq x y z
N MET A 1 -0.67 20.17 26.54
CA MET A 1 -0.78 20.36 25.07
C MET A 1 -0.35 21.76 24.61
N ALA A 2 -0.14 22.75 25.49
CA ALA A 2 0.03 24.16 25.11
C ALA A 2 1.41 24.59 24.52
N ASP A 3 2.41 23.70 24.42
CA ASP A 3 3.80 24.12 24.14
C ASP A 3 4.40 23.70 22.78
N ARG A 4 3.62 23.06 21.88
CA ARG A 4 4.18 22.56 20.61
C ARG A 4 4.42 23.65 19.56
N PHE A 5 3.46 24.55 19.39
CA PHE A 5 3.51 25.61 18.39
C PHE A 5 3.70 26.95 19.09
N LYS A 6 4.60 27.78 18.57
CA LYS A 6 4.91 29.10 19.11
C LYS A 6 4.54 30.15 18.07
N GLN A 7 3.85 31.20 18.53
CA GLN A 7 3.51 32.35 17.69
C GLN A 7 4.68 33.33 17.67
N LEU A 8 4.96 33.93 16.52
CA LEU A 8 6.07 34.85 16.29
C LEU A 8 5.59 36.07 15.51
N THR A 9 6.14 37.22 15.84
CA THR A 9 6.16 38.39 14.94
C THR A 9 7.10 38.13 13.76
N LEU A 10 7.01 38.97 12.72
CA LEU A 10 7.94 38.89 11.58
C LEU A 10 9.40 39.12 12.02
N ALA A 11 9.64 40.08 12.92
CA ALA A 11 10.97 40.36 13.46
C ALA A 11 11.56 39.15 14.22
N GLU A 12 10.76 38.49 15.06
CA GLU A 12 11.16 37.29 15.79
C GLU A 12 11.40 36.11 14.85
N PHE A 13 10.55 35.91 13.84
CA PHE A 13 10.79 34.89 12.81
C PHE A 13 12.13 35.08 12.10
N ILE A 14 12.48 36.32 11.74
CA ILE A 14 13.78 36.62 11.11
C ILE A 14 14.95 36.27 12.05
N GLN A 15 14.81 36.54 13.35
CA GLN A 15 15.81 36.12 14.35
C GLN A 15 15.91 34.59 14.45
N VAL A 16 14.78 33.88 14.52
CA VAL A 16 14.74 32.42 14.53
C VAL A 16 15.38 31.85 13.25
N LEU A 17 15.03 32.37 12.07
CA LEU A 17 15.61 31.98 10.78
C LEU A 17 17.13 32.15 10.74
N ASN A 18 17.65 33.25 11.30
CA ASN A 18 19.09 33.51 11.34
C ASN A 18 19.83 32.64 12.36
N LYS A 19 19.21 32.37 13.53
CA LYS A 19 19.79 31.60 14.64
C LYS A 19 19.59 30.08 14.50
N PHE A 20 18.62 29.61 13.72
CA PHE A 20 18.30 28.18 13.60
C PHE A 20 19.45 27.40 12.94
N PRO A 21 19.90 26.28 13.54
CA PRO A 21 21.01 25.50 13.01
C PRO A 21 20.52 24.58 11.87
N PHE A 22 20.44 25.11 10.66
CA PHE A 22 20.09 24.34 9.47
C PHE A 22 21.16 23.27 9.17
N THR A 23 20.73 22.01 9.13
CA THR A 23 21.54 20.87 8.71
C THR A 23 21.20 20.40 7.30
N ARG A 24 20.01 20.75 6.78
CA ARG A 24 19.63 20.51 5.38
C ARG A 24 19.80 21.76 4.52
N ARG A 25 20.12 21.58 3.24
CA ARG A 25 20.22 22.67 2.27
C ARG A 25 18.82 23.11 1.81
N ILE A 26 18.43 24.33 2.12
CA ILE A 26 17.24 24.94 1.54
C ILE A 26 17.55 25.36 0.10
N ASN A 27 16.75 24.88 -0.86
CA ASN A 27 16.96 25.15 -2.30
C ASN A 27 15.79 25.86 -2.99
N ALA A 28 14.64 25.98 -2.33
CA ALA A 28 13.45 26.64 -2.82
C ALA A 28 12.56 27.09 -1.65
N VAL A 29 11.55 27.91 -1.94
CA VAL A 29 10.47 28.28 -1.01
C VAL A 29 9.15 27.86 -1.62
N HIS A 30 8.34 27.11 -0.87
CA HIS A 30 7.02 26.68 -1.33
C HIS A 30 5.94 27.49 -0.62
N MET A 31 5.04 28.09 -1.40
CA MET A 31 3.96 28.93 -0.92
C MET A 31 2.61 28.24 -1.08
N HIS A 32 1.92 28.06 0.04
CA HIS A 32 0.62 27.41 0.13
C HIS A 32 -0.42 28.32 0.79
N HIS A 33 -1.68 28.01 0.57
CA HIS A 33 -2.78 28.45 1.42
C HIS A 33 -3.45 27.24 2.06
N THR A 34 -4.22 27.44 3.12
CA THR A 34 -4.97 26.36 3.76
C THR A 34 -6.23 25.98 3.00
N TRP A 35 -6.87 26.94 2.32
CA TRP A 35 -8.26 26.86 1.82
C TRP A 35 -9.30 26.67 2.95
N ARG A 36 -9.07 25.71 3.85
CA ARG A 36 -9.72 25.56 5.15
C ARG A 36 -8.68 25.27 6.27
N PRO A 37 -8.69 26.03 7.37
CA PRO A 37 -9.61 27.13 7.66
C PRO A 37 -9.30 28.33 6.76
N ASN A 38 -10.35 28.99 6.26
CA ASN A 38 -10.23 30.30 5.63
C ASN A 38 -10.13 31.41 6.69
N ARG A 39 -9.97 32.68 6.30
CA ARG A 39 -9.79 33.78 7.28
C ARG A 39 -10.93 33.87 8.30
N ALA A 40 -12.18 33.64 7.87
CA ALA A 40 -13.35 33.69 8.73
C ALA A 40 -13.46 32.49 9.69
N GLN A 41 -12.80 31.37 9.40
CA GLN A 41 -12.81 30.14 10.19
C GLN A 41 -11.62 30.03 11.14
N TYR A 42 -10.67 30.96 11.06
CA TYR A 42 -9.44 30.93 11.84
C TYR A 42 -9.70 31.26 13.31
N GLN A 43 -9.23 30.40 14.21
CA GLN A 43 -9.41 30.49 15.66
C GLN A 43 -8.07 30.44 16.41
N GLY A 44 -7.00 30.99 15.82
CA GLY A 44 -5.68 31.01 16.45
C GLY A 44 -5.09 29.61 16.62
N MET A 45 -4.53 29.34 17.81
CA MET A 45 -3.91 28.06 18.16
C MET A 45 -4.81 26.84 17.94
N ALA A 46 -6.13 27.00 18.12
CA ALA A 46 -7.09 25.92 17.92
C ALA A 46 -7.05 25.40 16.47
N SER A 47 -7.00 26.31 15.50
CA SER A 47 -6.86 25.97 14.09
C SER A 47 -5.55 25.25 13.77
N ILE A 48 -4.43 25.72 14.33
CA ILE A 48 -3.11 25.08 14.13
C ILE A 48 -3.09 23.67 14.71
N THR A 49 -3.67 23.50 15.89
CA THR A 49 -3.77 22.20 16.57
C THR A 49 -4.67 21.23 15.79
N ALA A 50 -5.80 21.72 15.25
CA ALA A 50 -6.69 20.93 14.41
C ALA A 50 -5.99 20.45 13.14
N MET A 51 -5.25 21.33 12.44
CA MET A 51 -4.47 20.96 11.25
C MET A 51 -3.39 19.91 11.57
N TRP A 52 -2.67 20.07 12.68
CA TRP A 52 -1.69 19.07 13.12
C TRP A 52 -2.34 17.70 13.40
N LYS A 53 -3.48 17.68 14.10
CA LYS A 53 -4.22 16.43 14.36
C LYS A 53 -4.71 15.80 13.07
N TYR A 54 -5.27 16.57 12.15
CA TYR A 54 -5.69 16.07 10.85
C TYR A 54 -4.50 15.44 10.10
N HIS A 55 -3.38 16.14 10.00
CA HIS A 55 -2.18 15.62 9.33
C HIS A 55 -1.61 14.34 9.98
N THR A 56 -1.59 14.28 11.31
CA THR A 56 -0.96 13.16 12.02
C THR A 56 -1.90 11.97 12.23
N GLN A 57 -3.19 12.23 12.48
CA GLN A 57 -4.18 11.21 12.83
C GLN A 57 -5.00 10.76 11.63
N HIS A 58 -5.34 11.66 10.71
CA HIS A 58 -6.10 11.34 9.50
C HIS A 58 -5.18 10.94 8.34
N ASN A 59 -4.12 11.73 8.07
CA ASN A 59 -3.20 11.47 6.95
C ASN A 59 -2.01 10.56 7.32
N GLY A 60 -1.81 10.24 8.60
CA GLY A 60 -0.72 9.36 9.08
C GLY A 60 0.70 9.95 8.98
N TRP A 61 0.82 11.28 8.81
CA TRP A 61 2.11 11.95 8.69
C TRP A 61 2.84 12.01 10.03
N SER A 62 4.17 12.11 10.00
CA SER A 62 4.96 12.23 11.23
C SER A 62 4.77 13.58 11.95
N ASP A 63 4.31 14.61 11.23
CA ASP A 63 4.08 15.96 11.74
C ASP A 63 3.13 16.78 10.84
N ILE A 64 2.76 17.99 11.28
CA ILE A 64 2.01 19.01 10.49
C ILE A 64 2.76 19.33 9.19
N ALA A 65 2.09 19.57 8.06
CA ALA A 65 2.70 19.61 6.71
C ALA A 65 3.89 20.57 6.55
N GLN A 66 3.72 21.76 7.11
CA GLN A 66 4.48 22.97 6.81
C GLN A 66 5.47 23.32 7.92
N HIS A 67 6.49 24.09 7.56
CA HIS A 67 7.47 24.59 8.53
C HIS A 67 6.94 25.76 9.36
N ILE A 68 6.08 26.58 8.76
CA ILE A 68 5.37 27.68 9.42
C ILE A 68 4.00 27.91 8.78
N THR A 69 3.09 28.51 9.55
CA THR A 69 1.77 28.98 9.09
C THR A 69 1.62 30.47 9.35
N ILE A 70 1.19 31.24 8.34
CA ILE A 70 0.98 32.70 8.45
C ILE A 70 -0.51 32.99 8.65
N ALA A 71 -0.83 33.60 9.79
CA ALA A 71 -2.19 33.98 10.17
C ALA A 71 -2.68 35.24 9.43
N PRO A 72 -4.00 35.52 9.42
CA PRO A 72 -4.56 36.69 8.72
C PRO A 72 -4.06 38.04 9.24
N ASP A 73 -3.66 38.10 10.51
CA ASP A 73 -3.09 39.29 11.16
C ASP A 73 -1.59 39.49 10.89
N GLY A 74 -0.95 38.58 10.13
CA GLY A 74 0.46 38.61 9.82
C GLY A 74 1.37 37.94 10.85
N THR A 75 0.82 37.37 11.93
CA THR A 75 1.60 36.55 12.88
C THR A 75 1.97 35.19 12.26
N ILE A 76 3.07 34.60 12.74
CA ILE A 76 3.62 33.34 12.22
C ILE A 76 3.56 32.28 13.31
N TRP A 77 2.97 31.13 13.04
CA TRP A 77 3.06 29.95 13.90
C TRP A 77 4.21 29.05 13.43
N THR A 78 5.00 28.54 14.37
CA THR A 78 5.93 27.44 14.09
C THR A 78 5.15 26.18 13.69
N GLY A 79 5.73 25.37 12.81
CA GLY A 79 5.20 24.08 12.36
C GLY A 79 6.17 22.94 12.68
N ARG A 80 6.44 22.08 11.69
CA ARG A 80 7.41 20.98 11.83
C ARG A 80 8.85 21.47 11.93
N ASN A 81 9.76 20.60 12.38
CA ASN A 81 11.20 20.86 12.39
C ASN A 81 11.74 21.22 10.99
N TRP A 82 12.45 22.35 10.88
CA TRP A 82 12.93 22.90 9.60
C TRP A 82 14.05 22.10 8.92
N ASN A 83 14.68 21.17 9.65
CA ASN A 83 15.64 20.20 9.10
C ASN A 83 14.98 18.92 8.56
N LEU A 84 13.65 18.78 8.67
CA LEU A 84 12.89 17.73 8.02
C LEU A 84 12.31 18.26 6.69
N ALA A 85 12.06 17.35 5.74
CA ALA A 85 11.34 17.70 4.52
C ALA A 85 9.87 18.07 4.87
N PRO A 86 9.27 19.06 4.20
CA PRO A 86 7.84 19.33 4.35
C PRO A 86 6.99 18.27 3.64
N ALA A 87 5.70 18.24 3.93
CA ALA A 87 4.70 17.55 3.10
C ALA A 87 3.99 18.60 2.24
N SER A 88 4.72 19.14 1.26
CA SER A 88 4.32 20.29 0.46
C SER A 88 3.61 19.90 -0.83
N SER A 89 4.27 19.16 -1.73
CA SER A 89 3.69 18.60 -2.95
C SER A 89 4.44 17.34 -3.35
N GLY A 90 3.70 16.33 -3.80
CA GLY A 90 4.27 15.01 -4.11
C GLY A 90 5.41 15.11 -5.12
N GLY A 91 6.59 14.59 -4.77
CA GLY A 91 7.79 14.64 -5.64
C GLY A 91 8.62 15.92 -5.55
N HIS A 92 8.14 16.96 -4.85
CA HIS A 92 8.82 18.27 -4.75
C HIS A 92 9.34 18.58 -3.33
N ASN A 93 9.11 17.70 -2.37
CA ASN A 93 9.40 17.92 -0.94
C ASN A 93 10.90 17.79 -0.58
N GLY A 94 11.73 17.30 -1.49
CA GLY A 94 13.14 17.03 -1.22
C GLY A 94 13.34 15.91 -0.19
N ASN A 95 14.44 15.98 0.57
CA ASN A 95 14.83 14.98 1.55
C ASN A 95 15.62 15.61 2.72
N SER A 96 16.25 14.78 3.57
CA SER A 96 17.07 15.23 4.71
C SER A 96 18.31 16.03 4.32
N GLN A 97 18.77 15.95 3.07
CA GLN A 97 19.97 16.65 2.59
C GLN A 97 19.61 17.98 1.93
N ALA A 98 18.55 18.02 1.13
CA ALA A 98 18.12 19.23 0.45
C ALA A 98 16.63 19.25 0.14
N GLY A 99 16.01 20.43 0.18
CA GLY A 99 14.61 20.61 -0.21
C GLY A 99 14.06 22.00 0.11
N PRO A 100 12.76 22.24 -0.14
CA PRO A 100 12.15 23.54 -0.05
C PRO A 100 11.79 23.92 1.39
N PHE A 101 11.86 25.21 1.72
CA PHE A 101 11.21 25.75 2.91
C PHE A 101 9.74 26.06 2.58
N MET A 102 8.82 25.20 3.01
CA MET A 102 7.39 25.41 2.83
C MET A 102 6.75 26.22 3.96
N PHE A 103 5.95 27.23 3.61
CA PHE A 103 4.97 27.84 4.49
C PHE A 103 3.56 27.75 3.89
N GLU A 104 2.56 27.84 4.74
CA GLU A 104 1.16 28.03 4.33
C GLU A 104 0.59 29.33 4.91
N MET A 105 -0.46 29.85 4.28
CA MET A 105 -1.21 31.01 4.77
C MET A 105 -2.65 30.59 5.06
N ILE A 106 -3.17 31.00 6.22
CA ILE A 106 -4.57 30.80 6.57
C ILE A 106 -5.46 31.63 5.63
N GLY A 107 -6.23 30.97 4.77
CA GLY A 107 -7.12 31.65 3.84
C GLY A 107 -7.50 30.81 2.62
N ASP A 108 -8.63 31.17 2.01
CA ASP A 108 -9.01 30.78 0.65
C ASP A 108 -8.78 31.98 -0.28
N PHE A 109 -7.64 32.04 -0.96
CA PHE A 109 -7.30 33.16 -1.84
C PHE A 109 -7.72 32.94 -3.31
N ASP A 110 -8.72 32.10 -3.57
CA ASP A 110 -9.34 32.09 -4.88
C ASP A 110 -10.10 33.39 -5.17
N LYS A 111 -10.22 33.75 -6.46
CA LYS A 111 -10.86 35.01 -6.86
C LYS A 111 -12.27 35.13 -6.26
N GLY A 112 -12.53 36.22 -5.54
CA GLY A 112 -13.82 36.47 -4.88
C GLY A 112 -13.98 35.85 -3.49
N ARG A 113 -12.90 35.31 -2.91
CA ARG A 113 -12.87 34.76 -1.55
C ARG A 113 -12.09 35.68 -0.61
N ASP A 114 -11.08 35.19 0.10
CA ASP A 114 -10.23 36.00 0.97
C ASP A 114 -9.24 36.85 0.14
N PRO A 115 -9.04 38.13 0.47
CA PRO A 115 -8.07 38.96 -0.24
C PRO A 115 -6.64 38.63 0.22
N PHE A 116 -5.69 38.58 -0.71
CA PHE A 116 -4.26 38.52 -0.36
C PHE A 116 -3.71 39.93 -0.15
N ASP A 117 -3.90 40.46 1.06
CA ASP A 117 -3.64 41.86 1.41
C ASP A 117 -3.08 42.03 2.85
N GLY A 118 -2.84 43.30 3.22
CA GLY A 118 -2.53 43.71 4.59
C GLY A 118 -1.29 43.07 5.20
N ALA A 119 -1.36 42.82 6.51
CA ALA A 119 -0.27 42.28 7.30
C ALA A 119 0.13 40.86 6.87
N GLN A 120 -0.85 39.98 6.56
CA GLN A 120 -0.57 38.63 6.08
C GLN A 120 0.23 38.62 4.76
N ARG A 121 -0.14 39.49 3.80
CA ARG A 121 0.62 39.66 2.55
C ARG A 121 2.02 40.19 2.80
N HIS A 122 2.14 41.21 3.64
CA HIS A 122 3.43 41.79 4.02
C HIS A 122 4.36 40.72 4.61
N THR A 123 3.87 39.98 5.62
CA THR A 123 4.61 38.87 6.23
C THR A 123 4.98 37.80 5.23
N ALA A 124 4.06 37.36 4.36
CA ALA A 124 4.36 36.33 3.35
C ALA A 124 5.49 36.74 2.39
N LEU A 125 5.47 37.97 1.89
CA LEU A 125 6.52 38.49 1.02
C LEU A 125 7.88 38.60 1.72
N HIS A 126 7.89 39.03 2.98
CA HIS A 126 9.12 39.11 3.77
C HIS A 126 9.64 37.72 4.16
N VAL A 127 8.78 36.75 4.51
CA VAL A 127 9.17 35.35 4.73
C VAL A 127 9.89 34.82 3.48
N VAL A 128 9.29 34.98 2.30
CA VAL A 128 9.92 34.57 1.03
C VAL A 128 11.27 35.26 0.84
N ALA A 129 11.31 36.59 0.91
CA ALA A 129 12.52 37.36 0.65
C ALA A 129 13.66 37.02 1.63
N HIS A 130 13.38 36.93 2.93
CA HIS A 130 14.39 36.66 3.94
C HIS A 130 14.90 35.21 3.87
N VAL A 131 14.05 34.23 3.59
CA VAL A 131 14.50 32.83 3.38
C VAL A 131 15.38 32.75 2.12
N LEU A 132 14.95 33.32 1.00
CA LEU A 132 15.73 33.33 -0.24
C LEU A 132 17.07 34.03 -0.05
N HIS A 133 17.09 35.19 0.61
CA HIS A 133 18.31 35.93 0.90
C HIS A 133 19.27 35.14 1.81
N ARG A 134 18.77 34.55 2.90
CA ARG A 134 19.57 33.76 3.86
C ARG A 134 20.30 32.59 3.20
N PHE A 135 19.69 31.98 2.18
CA PHE A 135 20.24 30.84 1.45
C PHE A 135 20.82 31.20 0.08
N LYS A 136 20.91 32.49 -0.26
CA LYS A 136 21.46 33.01 -1.53
C LYS A 136 20.78 32.42 -2.77
N LEU A 137 19.46 32.28 -2.71
CA LEU A 137 18.64 31.76 -3.79
C LEU A 137 18.08 32.90 -4.66
N PRO A 138 17.86 32.70 -5.97
CA PRO A 138 17.19 33.68 -6.81
C PRO A 138 15.70 33.80 -6.43
N ALA A 139 15.06 34.92 -6.77
CA ALA A 139 13.64 35.14 -6.52
C ALA A 139 12.73 34.06 -7.15
N GLU A 140 13.18 33.50 -8.27
CA GLU A 140 12.55 32.41 -9.02
C GLU A 140 12.55 31.06 -8.29
N ALA A 141 13.33 30.91 -7.21
CA ALA A 141 13.27 29.73 -6.36
C ALA A 141 12.02 29.72 -5.45
N LEU A 142 11.13 30.71 -5.57
CA LEU A 142 9.76 30.66 -5.07
C LEU A 142 8.89 29.81 -6.01
N HIS A 143 8.20 28.83 -5.46
CA HIS A 143 7.22 28.01 -6.16
C HIS A 143 5.86 28.07 -5.47
N PHE A 144 4.82 28.35 -6.25
CA PHE A 144 3.44 28.22 -5.81
C PHE A 144 3.01 26.76 -5.90
N HIS A 145 2.13 26.33 -4.99
CA HIS A 145 1.63 24.95 -5.02
C HIS A 145 1.01 24.56 -6.37
N ASN A 146 0.24 25.45 -7.00
CA ASN A 146 -0.39 25.24 -8.32
C ASN A 146 0.61 25.14 -9.49
N GLN A 147 1.89 25.42 -9.27
CA GLN A 147 2.95 25.16 -10.24
C GLN A 147 3.51 23.74 -10.11
N MET A 148 3.16 23.04 -9.03
CA MET A 148 3.65 21.70 -8.67
C MET A 148 2.51 20.67 -8.54
N SER A 149 1.25 21.13 -8.51
CA SER A 149 0.03 20.35 -8.33
C SER A 149 -1.14 20.95 -9.15
N VAL A 150 -2.22 20.20 -9.36
CA VAL A 150 -3.46 20.66 -10.05
C VAL A 150 -4.36 21.57 -9.20
N LYS A 151 -3.96 21.86 -7.97
CA LYS A 151 -4.74 22.67 -7.01
C LYS A 151 -4.70 24.15 -7.38
N THR A 152 -5.68 24.91 -6.92
CA THR A 152 -5.69 26.38 -7.08
C THR A 152 -4.74 27.09 -6.12
N CYS A 153 -4.31 26.40 -5.05
CA CYS A 153 -3.38 26.85 -4.01
C CYS A 153 -2.09 27.46 -4.58
N PRO A 154 -1.58 28.61 -4.08
CA PRO A 154 -2.04 29.36 -2.93
C PRO A 154 -3.25 30.28 -3.21
N GLY A 155 -3.92 30.12 -4.35
CA GLY A 155 -5.16 30.80 -4.72
C GLY A 155 -5.05 31.56 -6.04
N SER A 156 -6.13 31.55 -6.82
CA SER A 156 -6.22 32.18 -8.14
C SER A 156 -6.20 33.71 -8.14
N SER A 157 -6.28 34.36 -6.97
CA SER A 157 -6.13 35.83 -6.84
C SER A 157 -4.67 36.28 -6.71
N ILE A 158 -3.73 35.37 -6.39
CA ILE A 158 -2.33 35.71 -6.16
C ILE A 158 -1.56 35.60 -7.48
N ASN A 159 -0.97 36.70 -7.94
CA ASN A 159 -0.20 36.73 -9.18
C ASN A 159 1.28 36.35 -8.94
N TYR A 160 1.70 35.20 -9.47
CA TYR A 160 3.06 34.68 -9.30
C TYR A 160 4.15 35.67 -9.74
N ALA A 161 4.05 36.24 -10.94
CA ALA A 161 5.07 37.14 -11.48
C ALA A 161 5.22 38.41 -10.64
N GLN A 162 4.10 38.95 -10.15
CA GLN A 162 4.10 40.09 -9.24
C GLN A 162 4.73 39.73 -7.90
N THR A 163 4.37 38.59 -7.31
CA THR A 163 4.93 38.11 -6.04
C THR A 163 6.45 37.94 -6.13
N VAL A 164 6.95 37.30 -7.21
CA VAL A 164 8.39 37.15 -7.46
C VAL A 164 9.08 38.51 -7.60
N GLY A 165 8.49 39.44 -8.37
CA GLY A 165 9.04 40.79 -8.56
C GLY A 165 9.07 41.62 -7.27
N GLU A 166 8.09 41.45 -6.39
CA GLU A 166 8.06 42.09 -5.07
C GLU A 166 9.06 41.47 -4.09
N ALA A 167 9.13 40.14 -4.03
CA ALA A 167 10.13 39.45 -3.21
C ALA A 167 11.56 39.85 -3.62
N ARG A 168 11.84 39.95 -4.93
CA ARG A 168 13.12 40.44 -5.46
C ARG A 168 13.44 41.86 -4.96
N ARG A 169 12.49 42.79 -5.06
CA ARG A 169 12.70 44.18 -4.59
C ARG A 169 13.02 44.23 -3.09
N ILE A 170 12.37 43.40 -2.28
CA ILE A 170 12.67 43.29 -0.84
C ILE A 170 14.09 42.73 -0.65
N MET A 171 14.45 41.64 -1.35
CA MET A 171 15.78 41.03 -1.28
C MET A 171 16.91 41.98 -1.66
N ASP A 172 16.74 42.75 -2.74
CA ASP A 172 17.72 43.75 -3.19
C ASP A 172 17.92 44.86 -2.13
N GLY A 173 16.83 45.22 -1.43
CA GLY A 173 16.85 46.15 -0.32
C GLY A 173 17.66 45.65 0.89
N LEU A 174 17.62 44.35 1.19
CA LEU A 174 18.33 43.74 2.34
C LEU A 174 19.87 43.87 2.23
N GLY A 175 20.42 43.99 1.03
CA GLY A 175 21.87 44.17 0.80
C GLY A 175 22.36 45.62 0.88
N SER A 176 21.45 46.60 0.80
CA SER A 176 21.78 48.02 0.62
C SER A 176 21.50 48.91 1.84
N ARG A 177 20.78 48.41 2.85
CA ARG A 177 20.44 49.14 4.07
C ARG A 177 20.53 48.21 5.28
N SER A 178 21.19 48.68 6.35
CA SER A 178 20.94 48.16 7.69
C SER A 178 19.43 48.18 7.92
N MET A 179 18.85 47.04 8.32
CA MET A 179 17.43 46.87 8.62
C MET A 179 16.86 48.13 9.29
N PRO A 180 15.71 48.67 8.84
CA PRO A 180 14.97 49.58 9.70
C PRO A 180 14.58 48.79 10.93
N THR A 181 15.28 49.02 12.04
CA THR A 181 14.82 48.67 13.38
C THR A 181 13.63 49.56 13.69
N ALA A 182 12.47 49.22 13.12
CA ALA A 182 11.23 49.92 13.41
C ALA A 182 10.53 49.21 14.56
N ASN A 183 10.78 49.70 15.78
CA ASN A 183 9.91 49.67 16.97
C ASN A 183 9.28 48.35 17.48
N GLU A 184 9.48 47.19 16.88
CA GLU A 184 9.01 45.92 17.45
C GLU A 184 10.03 45.42 18.49
N SER A 185 9.62 45.41 19.76
CA SER A 185 10.39 44.78 20.83
C SER A 185 10.46 43.28 20.55
N ILE A 186 11.67 42.77 20.27
CA ILE A 186 11.90 41.34 20.09
C ILE A 186 11.93 40.69 21.47
N ASP A 187 11.05 39.73 21.72
CA ASP A 187 11.13 38.91 22.94
C ASP A 187 12.15 37.77 22.72
N GLU A 188 13.34 37.93 23.30
CA GLU A 188 14.41 36.93 23.21
C GLU A 188 14.02 35.60 23.87
N ASN A 189 13.13 35.58 24.87
CA ASN A 189 12.61 34.34 25.44
C ASN A 189 11.70 33.63 24.43
N GLN A 190 10.82 34.37 23.76
CA GLN A 190 9.96 33.82 22.71
C GLN A 190 10.78 33.21 21.56
N VAL A 191 11.87 33.88 21.15
CA VAL A 191 12.82 33.37 20.15
C VAL A 191 13.50 32.08 20.64
N ALA A 192 13.95 32.04 21.90
CA ALA A 192 14.58 30.86 22.50
C ALA A 192 13.61 29.67 22.60
N GLU A 193 12.38 29.91 23.03
CA GLU A 193 11.33 28.89 23.11
C GLU A 193 10.96 28.35 21.73
N ALA A 194 10.85 29.21 20.71
CA ALA A 194 10.59 28.78 19.34
C ALA A 194 11.74 27.94 18.78
N LEU A 195 13.00 28.33 19.03
CA LEU A 195 14.17 27.51 18.67
C LEU A 195 14.18 26.16 19.38
N ALA A 196 13.72 26.09 20.63
CA ALA A 196 13.59 24.84 21.37
C ALA A 196 12.45 23.96 20.80
N ALA A 197 11.29 24.54 20.52
CA ALA A 197 10.15 23.85 19.92
C ALA A 197 10.49 23.29 18.53
N LEU A 198 11.19 24.05 17.69
CA LEU A 198 11.60 23.60 16.35
C LEU A 198 12.69 22.51 16.36
N ARG A 199 13.41 22.33 17.48
CA ARG A 199 14.36 21.22 17.67
C ARG A 199 13.66 19.91 18.06
N TYR A 200 12.37 19.97 18.39
CA TYR A 200 11.58 18.78 18.63
C TYR A 200 11.48 17.98 17.32
N VAL A 201 11.92 16.72 17.37
CA VAL A 201 11.88 15.76 16.25
C VAL A 201 10.97 14.63 16.73
N PRO A 202 9.75 14.48 16.18
CA PRO A 202 8.89 13.35 16.52
C PRO A 202 9.65 12.03 16.31
N ILE A 203 9.52 11.06 17.21
CA ILE A 203 10.30 9.80 17.15
C ILE A 203 10.09 9.09 15.80
N ALA A 204 8.89 9.20 15.21
CA ALA A 204 8.55 8.72 13.85
C ALA A 204 9.46 9.25 12.73
N SER A 205 10.11 10.41 12.89
CA SER A 205 11.02 10.99 11.90
C SER A 205 12.49 10.55 12.07
N ARG A 206 12.82 9.83 13.16
CA ARG A 206 14.17 9.24 13.39
C ARG A 206 14.33 7.85 12.79
N THR A 207 13.22 7.15 12.52
CA THR A 207 13.20 5.74 12.06
C THR A 207 12.51 5.54 10.70
N ARG A 208 11.87 6.56 10.12
CA ARG A 208 11.30 6.50 8.76
C ARG A 208 12.36 6.79 7.69
N ASN A 209 12.33 6.01 6.61
CA ASN A 209 12.78 6.50 5.31
C ASN A 209 11.90 7.70 4.95
N LEU A 210 12.49 8.90 4.87
CA LEU A 210 11.87 10.16 4.45
C LEU A 210 11.20 10.12 3.05
N ALA A 211 11.24 8.98 2.36
CA ALA A 211 10.77 8.77 0.99
C ALA A 211 9.24 8.81 0.85
N THR A 212 8.46 8.35 1.84
CA THR A 212 6.98 8.37 1.77
C THR A 212 6.40 9.77 2.00
N GLU A 213 7.00 10.56 2.90
CA GLU A 213 6.63 11.98 3.10
C GLU A 213 7.17 12.88 1.99
N ALA A 214 8.27 12.49 1.34
CA ALA A 214 8.76 13.16 0.14
C ALA A 214 7.75 13.11 -1.04
N LEU A 215 6.79 12.19 -0.98
CA LEU A 215 5.72 12.00 -1.98
C LEU A 215 4.35 12.48 -1.48
N ALA A 216 4.25 13.00 -0.25
CA ALA A 216 2.98 13.42 0.36
C ALA A 216 2.58 14.85 -0.04
N GLU A 217 1.28 15.08 -0.15
CA GLU A 217 0.66 16.37 -0.45
C GLU A 217 -0.61 16.57 0.43
N PRO A 218 -0.93 17.78 0.92
CA PRO A 218 -2.13 18.04 1.71
C PRO A 218 -3.42 17.67 0.96
N ALA A 219 -4.40 17.05 1.65
CA ALA A 219 -5.62 16.49 1.05
C ALA A 219 -6.47 17.51 0.28
N GLU A 220 -7.23 17.05 -0.73
CA GLU A 220 -8.03 17.90 -1.63
C GLU A 220 -9.34 18.44 -1.01
N GLU A 221 -9.89 17.77 0.00
CA GLU A 221 -11.24 18.06 0.51
C GLU A 221 -11.28 19.12 1.61
N GLY A 222 -10.11 19.56 2.10
CA GLY A 222 -9.99 20.48 3.23
C GLY A 222 -10.62 19.91 4.51
N MET A 223 -10.43 20.56 5.66
CA MET A 223 -11.14 20.13 6.87
C MET A 223 -12.64 20.45 6.74
N SER A 224 -13.51 19.49 7.06
CA SER A 224 -14.96 19.70 7.20
C SER A 224 -15.27 20.64 8.38
N ARG A 225 -16.50 21.21 8.42
CA ARG A 225 -16.93 22.06 9.55
C ARG A 225 -16.85 21.33 10.90
N GLN A 226 -17.08 20.02 10.93
CA GLN A 226 -16.96 19.19 12.14
C GLN A 226 -15.49 18.98 12.55
N GLU A 227 -14.58 18.80 11.58
CA GLU A 227 -13.14 18.69 11.83
C GLU A 227 -12.51 20.03 12.25
N MET A 228 -13.11 21.16 11.86
CA MET A 228 -12.72 22.51 12.30
C MET A 228 -13.21 22.88 13.71
N HIS A 229 -14.31 22.27 14.21
CA HIS A 229 -14.97 22.66 15.48
C HIS A 229 -14.47 21.92 16.72
N TYR A 230 -13.38 21.16 16.63
CA TYR A 230 -12.85 20.38 17.75
C TYR A 230 -12.10 21.23 18.81
N VAL A 231 -12.54 22.46 19.09
CA VAL A 231 -12.16 23.22 20.28
C VAL A 231 -13.27 24.26 20.59
N GLY A 232 -14.28 23.89 21.38
CA GLY A 232 -15.20 24.89 21.95
C GLY A 232 -16.58 24.35 22.37
N GLU A 233 -16.72 24.14 23.68
CA GLU A 233 -17.97 24.09 24.47
C GLU A 233 -18.96 22.93 24.27
N ALA A 234 -19.51 22.50 25.41
CA ALA A 234 -20.36 21.34 25.59
C ALA A 234 -21.85 21.69 25.39
N ASP A 235 -22.61 20.74 24.82
CA ASP A 235 -24.00 20.47 25.21
C ASP A 235 -24.26 18.94 25.15
N PRO A 236 -24.59 18.25 26.26
CA PRO A 236 -24.59 16.79 26.33
C PRO A 236 -25.88 16.09 25.87
N SER A 237 -26.85 16.76 25.24
CA SER A 237 -28.23 16.24 25.23
C SER A 237 -28.88 15.87 23.89
N ALA A 238 -28.29 16.12 22.72
CA ALA A 238 -29.06 16.00 21.47
C ALA A 238 -28.30 15.50 20.23
N THR A 239 -27.74 14.29 20.26
CA THR A 239 -27.61 13.45 19.04
C THR A 239 -27.29 12.00 19.44
N ARG A 240 -28.32 11.27 19.85
CA ARG A 240 -28.27 9.81 20.03
C ARG A 240 -29.06 9.21 18.87
N GLY A 241 -28.36 8.61 17.91
CA GLY A 241 -28.98 7.85 16.83
C GLY A 241 -28.19 7.92 15.54
N LEU A 242 -27.62 6.77 15.15
CA LEU A 242 -27.06 6.43 13.84
C LEU A 242 -25.61 6.85 13.58
N LEU A 243 -24.66 6.00 14.02
CA LEU A 243 -23.53 5.42 13.26
C LEU A 243 -22.59 4.67 14.24
N GLY A 244 -22.19 3.44 13.91
CA GLY A 244 -21.64 2.42 14.82
C GLY A 244 -20.18 2.60 15.26
N ALA A 245 -19.89 1.98 16.42
CA ALA A 245 -18.68 2.00 17.26
C ALA A 245 -18.43 3.32 18.04
N GLU A 246 -19.17 3.45 19.16
CA GLU A 246 -19.02 4.50 20.19
C GLU A 246 -17.54 4.77 20.51
N GLU A 247 -17.14 6.03 20.55
CA GLU A 247 -15.88 6.42 21.18
C GLU A 247 -15.93 6.06 22.67
N LEU A 248 -14.92 5.31 23.15
CA LEU A 248 -14.82 4.95 24.57
C LEU A 248 -14.83 6.23 25.40
N SER A 249 -15.72 6.27 26.39
CA SER A 249 -15.81 7.41 27.29
C SER A 249 -14.51 7.58 28.09
N PRO A 250 -14.18 8.80 28.55
CA PRO A 250 -13.03 9.01 29.43
C PRO A 250 -13.08 8.16 30.71
N ALA A 251 -14.26 7.76 31.16
CA ALA A 251 -14.42 6.88 32.31
C ALA A 251 -13.99 5.44 32.00
N GLU A 252 -14.34 4.91 30.82
CA GLU A 252 -13.91 3.58 30.36
C GLU A 252 -12.41 3.54 30.09
N LEU A 253 -11.84 4.59 29.48
CA LEU A 253 -10.38 4.67 29.30
C LEU A 253 -9.64 4.70 30.66
N ARG A 254 -10.20 5.38 31.67
CA ARG A 254 -9.64 5.35 33.03
C ARG A 254 -9.75 3.98 33.69
N SER A 255 -10.85 3.24 33.47
CA SER A 255 -11.01 1.90 34.05
C SER A 255 -10.10 0.86 33.39
N LEU A 256 -9.67 1.10 32.15
CA LEU A 256 -8.72 0.26 31.43
C LEU A 256 -7.26 0.46 31.84
N ARG A 257 -6.87 1.64 32.33
CA ARG A 257 -5.48 1.97 32.71
C ARG A 257 -4.76 0.92 33.58
N PRO A 258 -5.40 0.29 34.58
CA PRO A 258 -4.76 -0.76 35.39
C PRO A 258 -4.47 -2.06 34.61
N HIS A 259 -5.02 -2.22 33.42
CA HIS A 259 -5.07 -3.49 32.69
C HIS A 259 -4.49 -3.39 31.28
N VAL A 260 -4.21 -2.20 30.76
CA VAL A 260 -3.75 -2.00 29.39
C VAL A 260 -2.34 -1.42 29.37
N VAL A 261 -1.48 -2.00 28.54
CA VAL A 261 -0.17 -1.44 28.17
C VAL A 261 -0.24 -1.13 26.68
N ASN A 262 -0.29 0.16 26.33
CA ASN A 262 -0.28 0.60 24.95
C ASN A 262 1.16 0.81 24.46
N LEU A 263 1.47 0.20 23.32
CA LEU A 263 2.77 0.21 22.68
C LEU A 263 2.66 0.84 21.29
N ASP A 264 3.59 1.72 20.93
CA ASP A 264 3.77 2.23 19.58
C ASP A 264 5.16 1.83 19.08
N GLN A 265 5.21 1.07 17.98
CA GLN A 265 6.44 0.49 17.41
C GLN A 265 7.35 -0.21 18.45
N GLY A 266 6.74 -0.87 19.44
CA GLY A 266 7.45 -1.58 20.51
C GLY A 266 7.83 -0.74 21.74
N HIS A 267 7.65 0.58 21.73
CA HIS A 267 7.89 1.43 22.90
C HIS A 267 6.57 1.87 23.53
N PHE A 268 6.59 2.37 24.76
CA PHE A 268 5.37 2.89 25.39
C PHE A 268 4.79 4.06 24.58
N SER A 269 3.49 4.01 24.27
CA SER A 269 2.85 5.04 23.45
C SER A 269 2.76 6.37 24.22
N PRO A 270 3.46 7.44 23.76
CA PRO A 270 3.42 8.75 24.41
C PRO A 270 2.19 9.59 23.99
N GLY A 271 1.38 9.10 23.04
CA GLY A 271 0.20 9.73 22.46
C GLY A 271 -0.92 8.70 22.20
N GLY A 272 -1.91 9.02 21.35
CA GLY A 272 -3.04 8.12 21.04
C GLY A 272 -4.29 8.32 21.91
N ILE A 273 -5.29 7.44 21.74
CA ILE A 273 -6.51 7.37 22.56
C ILE A 273 -6.15 6.98 24.01
N CYS A 274 -5.15 6.13 24.20
CA CYS A 274 -4.64 5.71 25.51
C CYS A 274 -3.11 5.75 25.55
N SER A 275 -2.54 6.77 26.21
CA SER A 275 -1.10 6.80 26.46
C SER A 275 -0.70 5.85 27.60
N THR A 276 0.52 5.31 27.52
CA THR A 276 1.14 4.53 28.59
C THR A 276 2.51 5.13 28.90
N SER A 277 2.81 5.30 30.19
CA SER A 277 4.13 5.71 30.69
C SER A 277 4.73 4.64 31.60
N PRO A 278 6.05 4.68 31.88
CA PRO A 278 6.66 3.80 32.88
C PRO A 278 5.97 3.88 34.25
N ALA A 279 5.49 5.06 34.64
CA ALA A 279 4.78 5.26 35.91
C ALA A 279 3.41 4.56 35.93
N ASP A 280 2.72 4.48 34.79
CA ASP A 280 1.47 3.73 34.69
C ASP A 280 1.73 2.23 34.88
N VAL A 281 2.77 1.70 34.23
CA VAL A 281 3.18 0.29 34.40
C VAL A 281 3.62 0.04 35.84
N ASP A 282 4.37 0.94 36.45
CA ASP A 282 4.75 0.84 37.85
C ASP A 282 3.52 0.76 38.76
N ALA A 283 2.49 1.58 38.51
CA ALA A 283 1.24 1.54 39.25
C ALA A 283 0.47 0.22 39.08
N ILE A 284 0.48 -0.38 37.88
CA ILE A 284 -0.09 -1.71 37.64
C ILE A 284 0.51 -2.73 38.61
N PHE A 285 1.84 -2.76 38.74
CA PHE A 285 2.53 -3.75 39.56
C PHE A 285 2.55 -3.40 41.06
N ASP A 286 2.80 -2.14 41.42
CA ASP A 286 3.00 -1.73 42.82
C ASP A 286 1.69 -1.48 43.57
N LYS A 287 0.59 -1.25 42.85
CA LYS A 287 -0.73 -0.98 43.44
C LYS A 287 -1.76 -2.01 43.02
N HIS A 288 -2.04 -2.12 41.73
CA HIS A 288 -3.22 -2.85 41.27
C HIS A 288 -3.07 -4.37 41.41
N LEU A 289 -1.93 -4.94 41.03
CA LEU A 289 -1.64 -6.36 41.22
C LEU A 289 -1.46 -6.74 42.69
N GLU A 290 -0.85 -5.89 43.51
CA GLU A 290 -0.77 -6.08 44.97
C GLU A 290 -2.17 -6.17 45.60
N GLN A 291 -3.07 -5.25 45.22
CA GLN A 291 -4.47 -5.26 45.67
C GLN A 291 -5.21 -6.51 45.20
N ALA A 292 -5.04 -6.92 43.94
CA ALA A 292 -5.66 -8.11 43.40
C ALA A 292 -5.17 -9.40 44.09
N LEU A 293 -3.88 -9.45 44.43
CA LEU A 293 -3.29 -10.59 45.15
C LEU A 293 -3.81 -10.67 46.57
N ALA A 294 -3.85 -9.53 47.29
CA ALA A 294 -4.43 -9.46 48.63
C ALA A 294 -5.90 -9.90 48.65
N ALA A 295 -6.71 -9.41 47.70
CA ALA A 295 -8.12 -9.80 47.57
C ALA A 295 -8.28 -11.31 47.29
N SER A 296 -7.43 -11.88 46.44
CA SER A 296 -7.46 -13.31 46.10
C SER A 296 -7.09 -14.18 47.31
N LYS A 297 -6.09 -13.75 48.11
CA LYS A 297 -5.71 -14.41 49.38
C LYS A 297 -6.85 -14.40 50.40
N THR A 298 -7.51 -13.26 50.59
CA THR A 298 -8.68 -13.14 51.48
C THR A 298 -9.81 -14.07 51.04
N ALA A 299 -10.03 -14.18 49.73
CA ALA A 299 -11.01 -15.08 49.14
C ALA A 299 -10.54 -16.56 49.05
N LYS A 300 -9.35 -16.89 49.58
CA LYS A 300 -8.74 -18.24 49.56
C LYS A 300 -8.70 -18.88 48.17
N ARG A 301 -8.39 -18.08 47.15
CA ARG A 301 -8.27 -18.53 45.76
C ARG A 301 -6.98 -18.02 45.11
N PRO A 302 -6.44 -18.69 44.09
CA PRO A 302 -5.30 -18.18 43.34
C PRO A 302 -5.62 -16.86 42.64
N LEU A 303 -4.61 -15.99 42.52
CA LEU A 303 -4.60 -14.91 41.55
C LEU A 303 -4.07 -15.45 40.21
N HIS A 304 -4.90 -15.39 39.18
CA HIS A 304 -4.51 -15.69 37.81
C HIS A 304 -4.16 -14.39 37.09
N VAL A 305 -2.93 -14.23 36.62
CA VAL A 305 -2.50 -13.07 35.80
C VAL A 305 -2.39 -13.52 34.35
N LEU A 306 -3.19 -12.92 33.47
CA LEU A 306 -3.23 -13.23 32.04
C LEU A 306 -2.55 -12.12 31.24
N LEU A 307 -1.48 -12.45 30.54
CA LEU A 307 -0.82 -11.57 29.58
C LEU A 307 -1.43 -11.80 28.20
N TYR A 308 -2.28 -10.88 27.77
CA TYR A 308 -3.02 -10.99 26.51
C TYR A 308 -2.43 -10.09 25.44
N ALA A 309 -2.23 -10.64 24.24
CA ALA A 309 -1.63 -9.99 23.09
C ALA A 309 -2.62 -10.10 21.91
N HIS A 310 -3.19 -8.99 21.44
CA HIS A 310 -4.23 -9.04 20.39
C HIS A 310 -3.67 -9.40 19.00
N GLY A 311 -4.55 -9.58 18.01
CA GLY A 311 -4.15 -9.82 16.61
C GLY A 311 -3.43 -8.65 15.94
N GLY A 312 -2.54 -8.95 14.99
CA GLY A 312 -1.97 -7.92 14.11
C GLY A 312 -3.02 -7.39 13.14
N LEU A 313 -2.92 -6.12 12.77
CA LEU A 313 -3.87 -5.38 11.90
C LEU A 313 -5.10 -4.76 12.60
N VAL A 314 -5.04 -4.57 13.91
CA VAL A 314 -6.09 -3.90 14.70
C VAL A 314 -5.65 -2.46 15.01
N SER A 315 -6.53 -1.47 14.79
CA SER A 315 -6.27 -0.08 15.16
C SER A 315 -6.20 0.10 16.68
N GLU A 316 -5.56 1.17 17.19
CA GLU A 316 -5.56 1.49 18.62
C GLU A 316 -7.00 1.53 19.18
N LYS A 317 -7.94 2.17 18.44
CA LYS A 317 -9.37 2.21 18.79
C LYS A 317 -9.96 0.82 18.93
N SER A 318 -9.80 -0.03 17.91
CA SER A 318 -10.35 -1.39 17.89
C SER A 318 -9.72 -2.29 18.98
N GLY A 319 -8.42 -2.12 19.25
CA GLY A 319 -7.70 -2.85 20.30
C GLY A 319 -8.20 -2.46 21.70
N LEU A 320 -8.39 -1.15 21.93
CA LEU A 320 -8.96 -0.63 23.18
C LEU A 320 -10.44 -1.00 23.34
N SER A 321 -11.24 -1.00 22.27
CA SER A 321 -12.63 -1.48 22.31
C SER A 321 -12.72 -2.97 22.66
N SER A 322 -11.78 -3.78 22.18
CA SER A 322 -11.68 -5.20 22.55
C SER A 322 -11.28 -5.35 24.02
N ALA A 323 -10.29 -4.56 24.48
CA ALA A 323 -9.91 -4.53 25.89
C ALA A 323 -11.08 -4.10 26.80
N ALA A 324 -11.86 -3.07 26.41
CA ALA A 324 -13.06 -2.63 27.12
C ALA A 324 -14.12 -3.74 27.26
N ARG A 325 -14.19 -4.65 26.29
CA ARG A 325 -15.09 -5.80 26.30
C ARG A 325 -14.56 -6.94 27.19
N TYR A 326 -13.29 -7.29 27.03
CA TYR A 326 -12.73 -8.49 27.65
C TYR A 326 -12.29 -8.27 29.10
N VAL A 327 -11.75 -7.09 29.44
CA VAL A 327 -11.24 -6.81 30.79
C VAL A 327 -12.31 -7.00 31.86
N PRO A 328 -13.53 -6.46 31.74
CA PRO A 328 -14.59 -6.71 32.73
C PRO A 328 -14.94 -8.19 32.87
N TRP A 329 -14.96 -8.95 31.77
CA TRP A 329 -15.29 -10.38 31.79
C TRP A 329 -14.18 -11.22 32.47
N TRP A 330 -12.90 -10.92 32.21
CA TRP A 330 -11.80 -11.57 32.92
C TRP A 330 -11.86 -11.29 34.42
N LEU A 331 -12.12 -10.04 34.82
CA LEU A 331 -12.22 -9.65 36.22
C LEU A 331 -13.43 -10.30 36.92
N ALA A 332 -14.57 -10.42 36.23
CA ALA A 332 -15.75 -11.14 36.73
C ALA A 332 -15.44 -12.63 36.98
N ASN A 333 -14.51 -13.19 36.21
CA ASN A 333 -13.99 -14.55 36.39
C ASN A 333 -12.71 -14.62 37.22
N HIS A 334 -12.36 -13.54 37.92
CA HIS A 334 -11.25 -13.50 38.85
C HIS A 334 -9.86 -13.70 38.22
N VAL A 335 -9.75 -13.43 36.93
CA VAL A 335 -8.48 -13.35 36.19
C VAL A 335 -8.11 -11.88 36.07
N TYR A 336 -6.87 -11.53 36.40
CA TYR A 336 -6.32 -10.21 36.19
C TYR A 336 -5.70 -10.14 34.79
N PRO A 337 -6.30 -9.41 33.83
CA PRO A 337 -5.72 -9.24 32.51
C PRO A 337 -4.68 -8.11 32.50
N LEU A 338 -3.57 -8.35 31.83
CA LEU A 338 -2.63 -7.35 31.34
C LEU A 338 -2.62 -7.44 29.82
N TYR A 339 -3.31 -6.51 29.19
CA TYR A 339 -3.60 -6.46 27.77
C TYR A 339 -2.57 -5.58 27.07
N PHE A 340 -1.79 -6.16 26.17
CA PHE A 340 -0.91 -5.42 25.30
C PHE A 340 -1.70 -4.95 24.09
N VAL A 341 -1.81 -3.64 23.95
CA VAL A 341 -2.25 -2.99 22.71
C VAL A 341 -1.00 -2.52 21.99
N TRP A 342 -0.80 -2.91 20.73
CA TRP A 342 0.32 -2.37 19.95
C TRP A 342 -0.15 -1.78 18.61
N GLU A 343 0.25 -0.54 18.37
CA GLU A 343 -0.05 0.18 17.15
C GLU A 343 0.76 -0.37 15.98
N THR A 344 0.03 -0.92 15.01
CA THR A 344 0.53 -1.11 13.66
C THR A 344 0.06 0.08 12.85
N GLY A 345 0.83 1.16 12.80
CA GLY A 345 0.47 2.46 12.19
C GLY A 345 0.20 2.45 10.67
N LEU A 346 -0.24 1.33 10.09
CA LEU A 346 -0.35 1.08 8.66
C LEU A 346 -1.62 0.28 8.25
N CYS A 347 -2.49 -0.06 9.19
CA CYS A 347 -3.55 -1.06 8.94
C CYS A 347 -4.85 -0.49 8.37
N GLY A 348 -5.12 0.79 8.58
CA GLY A 348 -6.14 1.52 7.82
C GLY A 348 -5.90 1.35 6.31
N THR A 349 -4.63 1.34 5.89
CA THR A 349 -4.19 1.18 4.50
C THR A 349 -4.37 -0.24 3.97
N LEU A 350 -3.98 -1.30 4.70
CA LEU A 350 -4.20 -2.68 4.25
C LEU A 350 -5.70 -3.02 4.19
N GLY A 351 -6.46 -2.56 5.18
CA GLY A 351 -7.92 -2.71 5.21
C GLY A 351 -8.63 -1.90 4.14
N ALA A 352 -8.15 -0.71 3.79
CA ALA A 352 -8.67 0.08 2.67
C ALA A 352 -8.22 -0.46 1.30
N ILE A 353 -7.06 -1.12 1.20
CA ILE A 353 -6.62 -1.80 -0.04
C ILE A 353 -7.49 -3.03 -0.30
N ILE A 354 -7.80 -3.82 0.74
CA ILE A 354 -8.65 -5.01 0.66
C ILE A 354 -10.14 -4.66 0.52
N ARG A 355 -10.61 -3.55 1.14
CA ARG A 355 -12.00 -3.06 1.03
C ARG A 355 -12.25 -2.19 -0.21
N GLY A 356 -11.26 -1.42 -0.64
CA GLY A 356 -11.35 -0.49 -1.78
C GLY A 356 -11.37 -1.17 -3.14
N THR A 357 -10.90 -2.42 -3.22
CA THR A 357 -11.11 -3.31 -4.38
C THR A 357 -12.53 -3.91 -4.41
N GLY A 358 -13.34 -3.74 -3.36
CA GLY A 358 -14.58 -4.50 -3.15
C GLY A 358 -15.90 -3.78 -3.43
N SER A 359 -15.91 -2.46 -3.59
CA SER A 359 -17.18 -1.71 -3.50
C SER A 359 -17.82 -1.30 -4.82
N ARG A 360 -17.34 -1.75 -6.00
CA ARG A 360 -18.04 -1.41 -7.27
C ARG A 360 -18.06 -2.46 -8.39
N GLU A 361 -17.53 -3.67 -8.18
CA GLU A 361 -17.30 -4.61 -9.30
C GLU A 361 -17.90 -6.02 -9.21
N LEU A 362 -18.38 -6.50 -8.07
CA LEU A 362 -18.63 -7.93 -7.89
C LEU A 362 -20.07 -8.29 -7.53
N ALA A 363 -20.89 -8.39 -8.57
CA ALA A 363 -22.01 -9.34 -8.61
C ALA A 363 -22.05 -10.05 -9.97
N ARG A 364 -21.20 -11.10 -10.13
CA ARG A 364 -21.49 -12.39 -10.83
C ARG A 364 -20.20 -13.14 -11.26
N GLY A 365 -19.94 -14.29 -10.61
CA GLY A 365 -19.50 -15.55 -11.27
C GLY A 365 -18.02 -16.03 -11.22
N VAL A 366 -17.71 -16.95 -10.28
CA VAL A 366 -16.80 -18.15 -10.34
C VAL A 366 -15.30 -17.93 -10.68
N THR A 367 -14.30 -17.81 -9.77
CA THR A 367 -13.67 -18.65 -8.68
C THR A 367 -12.24 -19.12 -9.05
N ASP A 368 -11.30 -19.00 -8.09
CA ASP A 368 -9.83 -19.28 -8.07
C ASP A 368 -8.85 -18.21 -8.58
N LEU A 369 -9.20 -17.36 -9.55
CA LEU A 369 -8.28 -16.35 -10.11
C LEU A 369 -8.05 -15.12 -9.20
N THR A 370 -9.02 -14.77 -8.36
CA THR A 370 -8.97 -13.59 -7.47
C THR A 370 -7.90 -13.71 -6.38
N ASP A 371 -7.62 -14.92 -5.90
CA ASP A 371 -6.67 -15.12 -4.79
C ASP A 371 -5.23 -14.83 -5.23
N ARG A 372 -4.83 -15.25 -6.45
CA ARG A 372 -3.47 -15.01 -6.96
C ARG A 372 -3.21 -13.54 -7.28
N LEU A 373 -4.23 -12.80 -7.70
CA LEU A 373 -4.15 -11.37 -7.97
C LEU A 373 -3.98 -10.58 -6.67
N VAL A 374 -4.77 -10.90 -5.64
CA VAL A 374 -4.61 -10.33 -4.30
C VAL A 374 -3.24 -10.70 -3.73
N GLU A 375 -2.81 -11.97 -3.84
CA GLU A 375 -1.48 -12.41 -3.38
C GLU A 375 -0.32 -11.63 -4.04
N LYS A 376 -0.41 -11.35 -5.35
CA LYS A 376 0.63 -10.66 -6.12
C LYS A 376 0.62 -9.14 -5.90
N SER A 377 -0.56 -8.55 -5.77
CA SER A 377 -0.77 -7.10 -5.57
C SER A 377 -0.58 -6.67 -4.11
N VAL A 378 -0.95 -7.51 -3.15
CA VAL A 378 -0.72 -7.28 -1.72
C VAL A 378 0.70 -7.64 -1.31
N GLY A 379 1.37 -8.59 -1.98
CA GLY A 379 2.63 -9.16 -1.47
C GLY A 379 3.77 -8.15 -1.20
N LYS A 380 3.97 -7.14 -2.07
CA LYS A 380 5.04 -6.14 -1.86
C LYS A 380 4.71 -5.12 -0.77
N ILE A 381 3.49 -4.57 -0.78
CA ILE A 381 3.05 -3.54 0.18
C ILE A 381 2.67 -4.21 1.50
N GLY A 382 1.77 -5.18 1.47
CA GLY A 382 1.39 -6.00 2.61
C GLY A 382 2.57 -6.73 3.24
N GLY A 383 3.54 -7.24 2.47
CA GLY A 383 4.76 -7.83 3.02
C GLY A 383 5.68 -6.81 3.70
N LEU A 384 5.64 -5.53 3.33
CA LEU A 384 6.31 -4.45 4.08
C LEU A 384 5.58 -4.14 5.39
N LEU A 385 4.24 -4.05 5.35
CA LEU A 385 3.40 -3.82 6.54
C LEU A 385 3.55 -4.96 7.56
N TRP A 386 3.53 -6.19 7.07
CA TRP A 386 3.73 -7.41 7.83
C TRP A 386 5.11 -7.46 8.49
N ARG A 387 6.18 -7.06 7.76
CA ARG A 387 7.52 -6.91 8.33
C ARG A 387 7.57 -5.89 9.45
N ASN A 388 7.06 -4.68 9.25
CA ASN A 388 7.05 -3.65 10.29
C ASN A 388 6.30 -4.09 11.56
N MET A 389 5.21 -4.84 11.43
CA MET A 389 4.51 -5.43 12.57
C MET A 389 5.39 -6.45 13.32
N LYS A 390 6.10 -7.32 12.61
CA LYS A 390 7.05 -8.27 13.23
C LYS A 390 8.18 -7.53 13.94
N ASP A 391 8.73 -6.50 13.29
CA ASP A 391 9.78 -5.65 13.86
C ASP A 391 9.30 -4.93 15.12
N SER A 392 8.05 -4.46 15.15
CA SER A 392 7.44 -3.87 16.35
C SER A 392 7.23 -4.90 17.47
N ALA A 393 6.86 -6.13 17.16
CA ALA A 393 6.69 -7.20 18.14
C ALA A 393 8.04 -7.62 18.75
N GLU A 394 9.09 -7.67 17.93
CA GLU A 394 10.46 -7.90 18.37
C GLU A 394 10.99 -6.73 19.21
N GLY A 395 10.85 -5.50 18.68
CA GLY A 395 11.28 -4.27 19.34
C GLY A 395 10.62 -4.05 20.69
N ALA A 396 9.37 -4.52 20.87
CA ALA A 396 8.70 -4.48 22.17
C ALA A 396 9.48 -5.19 23.28
N SER A 397 10.16 -6.28 22.94
CA SER A 397 10.93 -7.11 23.87
C SER A 397 12.43 -6.79 23.87
N ALA A 398 12.89 -5.84 23.05
CA ALA A 398 14.27 -5.36 23.06
C ALA A 398 14.58 -4.63 24.40
N PRO A 399 15.85 -4.48 24.81
CA PRO A 399 16.21 -3.89 26.12
C PRO A 399 15.61 -2.52 26.43
N ASP A 400 15.30 -1.72 25.42
CA ASP A 400 14.67 -0.39 25.48
C ASP A 400 13.16 -0.41 25.12
N GLY A 401 12.61 -1.59 24.85
CA GLY A 401 11.21 -1.82 24.53
C GLY A 401 10.27 -1.76 25.74
N GLY A 402 9.02 -1.37 25.50
CA GLY A 402 8.00 -1.25 26.54
C GLY A 402 7.63 -2.60 27.18
N ALA A 403 7.58 -3.68 26.39
CA ALA A 403 7.32 -5.02 26.93
C ALA A 403 8.52 -5.55 27.73
N TYR A 404 9.76 -5.18 27.39
CA TYR A 404 10.92 -5.48 28.24
C TYR A 404 10.80 -4.85 29.63
N TYR A 405 10.36 -3.59 29.70
CA TYR A 405 10.08 -2.95 30.98
C TYR A 405 8.99 -3.69 31.76
N VAL A 406 7.89 -4.07 31.11
CA VAL A 406 6.83 -4.89 31.74
C VAL A 406 7.37 -6.23 32.24
N ALA A 407 8.21 -6.93 31.47
CA ALA A 407 8.82 -8.19 31.88
C ALA A 407 9.71 -8.04 33.12
N ARG A 408 10.47 -6.94 33.22
CA ARG A 408 11.25 -6.60 34.42
C ARG A 408 10.37 -6.32 35.63
N ARG A 409 9.25 -5.62 35.45
CA ARG A 409 8.29 -5.37 36.53
C ARG A 409 7.59 -6.66 36.98
N LEU A 410 7.21 -7.52 36.05
CA LEU A 410 6.66 -8.85 36.33
C LEU A 410 7.64 -9.73 37.10
N GLN A 411 8.91 -9.75 36.69
CA GLN A 411 9.98 -10.47 37.39
C GLN A 411 10.11 -10.02 38.85
N ARG A 412 10.14 -8.71 39.10
CA ARG A 412 10.22 -8.16 40.47
C ARG A 412 9.00 -8.54 41.29
N PHE A 413 7.80 -8.44 40.72
CA PHE A 413 6.56 -8.80 41.39
C PHE A 413 6.54 -10.29 41.77
N CYS A 414 6.87 -11.19 40.84
CA CYS A 414 6.96 -12.61 41.12
C CYS A 414 8.05 -12.97 42.14
N HIS A 415 9.19 -12.28 42.11
CA HIS A 415 10.26 -12.49 43.10
C HIS A 415 9.83 -12.05 44.50
N LYS A 416 9.18 -10.88 44.61
CA LYS A 416 8.61 -10.39 45.88
C LYS A 416 7.59 -11.36 46.46
N HIS A 417 6.78 -12.00 45.60
CA HIS A 417 5.74 -12.97 45.98
C HIS A 417 6.15 -14.42 45.66
N ALA A 418 7.44 -14.76 45.78
CA ALA A 418 7.96 -16.08 45.40
C ALA A 418 7.30 -17.24 46.16
N ALA A 419 6.85 -17.01 47.41
CA ALA A 419 6.09 -18.00 48.17
C ALA A 419 4.73 -18.31 47.53
N ASP A 420 4.02 -17.28 47.05
CA ASP A 420 2.71 -17.43 46.39
C ASP A 420 2.84 -18.10 45.02
N VAL A 421 3.92 -17.82 44.29
CA VAL A 421 4.25 -18.53 43.06
C VAL A 421 4.46 -20.01 43.36
N ARG A 422 5.27 -20.34 44.38
CA ARG A 422 5.62 -21.74 44.72
C ARG A 422 4.41 -22.53 45.21
N THR A 423 3.49 -21.92 45.96
CA THR A 423 2.26 -22.58 46.42
C THR A 423 1.16 -22.64 45.35
N GLY A 424 1.36 -21.96 44.21
CA GLY A 424 0.36 -21.83 43.15
C GLY A 424 -0.76 -20.83 43.49
N ALA A 425 -0.60 -20.01 44.53
CA ALA A 425 -1.50 -18.91 44.86
C ALA A 425 -1.35 -17.71 43.89
N LEU A 426 -0.24 -17.62 43.16
CA LEU A 426 -0.05 -16.71 42.03
C LEU A 426 0.32 -17.51 40.78
N GLN A 427 -0.49 -17.41 39.73
CA GLN A 427 -0.32 -18.17 38.49
C GLN A 427 -0.27 -17.24 37.27
N LEU A 428 0.68 -17.50 36.37
CA LEU A 428 0.87 -16.73 35.15
C LEU A 428 0.30 -17.48 33.95
N HIS A 429 -0.38 -16.75 33.07
CA HIS A 429 -1.00 -17.27 31.85
C HIS A 429 -0.72 -16.30 30.70
N ALA A 430 -0.63 -16.81 29.49
CA ALA A 430 -0.45 -16.01 28.28
C ALA A 430 -1.47 -16.42 27.22
N ALA A 431 -1.99 -15.44 26.49
CA ALA A 431 -2.83 -15.67 25.33
C ALA A 431 -2.47 -14.71 24.20
N GLY A 432 -2.46 -15.20 22.97
CA GLY A 432 -2.18 -14.40 21.77
C GLY A 432 -3.08 -14.80 20.62
N HIS A 433 -3.78 -13.83 20.02
CA HIS A 433 -4.52 -14.04 18.77
C HIS A 433 -3.67 -13.65 17.57
N SER A 434 -3.72 -14.40 16.47
CA SER A 434 -3.06 -14.04 15.20
C SER A 434 -1.59 -13.64 15.41
N ALA A 435 -1.20 -12.39 15.10
CA ALA A 435 0.16 -11.87 15.31
C ALA A 435 0.58 -11.75 16.79
N GLY A 436 -0.34 -11.83 17.75
CA GLY A 436 0.01 -11.96 19.17
C GLY A 436 0.80 -13.23 19.49
N SER A 437 0.74 -14.25 18.63
CA SER A 437 1.68 -15.37 18.68
C SER A 437 3.12 -14.97 18.40
N ILE A 438 3.35 -13.97 17.54
CA ILE A 438 4.67 -13.41 17.23
C ILE A 438 5.16 -12.57 18.41
N PHE A 439 4.30 -11.70 18.97
CA PHE A 439 4.63 -10.95 20.19
C PHE A 439 5.11 -11.87 21.32
N HIS A 440 4.34 -12.92 21.64
CA HIS A 440 4.72 -13.87 22.69
C HIS A 440 5.99 -14.67 22.36
N ALA A 441 6.31 -14.87 21.08
CA ALA A 441 7.56 -15.52 20.68
C ALA A 441 8.80 -14.69 21.00
N HIS A 442 8.69 -13.38 21.16
CA HIS A 442 9.78 -12.55 21.69
C HIS A 442 9.66 -12.34 23.20
N PHE A 443 8.45 -12.10 23.69
CA PHE A 443 8.19 -11.76 25.07
C PHE A 443 8.41 -12.93 26.05
N LEU A 444 7.92 -14.14 25.76
CA LEU A 444 8.05 -15.27 26.69
C LEU A 444 9.50 -15.75 26.87
N PRO A 445 10.33 -15.90 25.82
CA PRO A 445 11.75 -16.20 26.01
C PRO A 445 12.46 -15.14 26.86
N LEU A 446 12.14 -13.86 26.65
CA LEU A 446 12.66 -12.78 27.49
C LEU A 446 12.28 -12.96 28.96
N THR A 447 11.00 -13.26 29.25
CA THR A 447 10.58 -13.46 30.65
C THR A 447 11.33 -14.62 31.32
N GLN A 448 11.57 -15.73 30.59
CA GLN A 448 12.38 -16.84 31.10
C GLN A 448 13.83 -16.41 31.35
N GLN A 449 14.45 -15.66 30.41
CA GLN A 449 15.81 -15.14 30.57
C GLN A 449 15.95 -14.21 31.79
N LEU A 450 14.92 -13.42 32.08
CA LEU A 450 14.89 -12.54 33.25
C LEU A 450 14.63 -13.30 34.57
N GLY A 451 14.25 -14.58 34.50
CA GLY A 451 13.92 -15.39 35.68
C GLY A 451 12.49 -15.23 36.18
N VAL A 452 11.56 -14.84 35.31
CA VAL A 452 10.11 -14.93 35.59
C VAL A 452 9.73 -16.42 35.70
N PRO A 453 8.87 -16.81 36.66
CA PRO A 453 8.38 -18.18 36.77
C PRO A 453 7.69 -18.69 35.51
N ALA A 454 7.64 -20.01 35.36
CA ALA A 454 6.97 -20.64 34.23
C ALA A 454 5.48 -20.26 34.16
N PHE A 455 5.02 -19.95 32.95
CA PHE A 455 3.61 -19.74 32.65
C PHE A 455 2.88 -21.08 32.71
N ARG A 456 1.74 -21.13 33.40
CA ARG A 456 0.92 -22.33 33.53
C ARG A 456 0.27 -22.70 32.20
N THR A 457 -0.22 -21.69 31.47
CA THR A 457 -0.82 -21.91 30.15
C THR A 457 -0.37 -20.85 29.14
N LEU A 458 -0.21 -21.28 27.89
CA LEU A 458 -0.10 -20.45 26.71
C LEU A 458 -1.21 -20.84 25.73
N HIS A 459 -2.06 -19.90 25.35
CA HIS A 459 -3.13 -20.10 24.39
C HIS A 459 -2.85 -19.29 23.12
N LEU A 460 -2.71 -19.96 21.99
CA LEU A 460 -2.53 -19.28 20.70
C LEU A 460 -3.78 -19.47 19.86
N LEU A 461 -4.47 -18.38 19.56
CA LEU A 461 -5.70 -18.35 18.79
C LEU A 461 -5.36 -17.99 17.34
N ALA A 462 -5.58 -18.92 16.41
CA ALA A 462 -5.22 -18.80 14.99
C ALA A 462 -3.81 -18.20 14.76
N PRO A 463 -2.74 -18.84 15.25
CA PRO A 463 -1.40 -18.23 15.30
C PRO A 463 -0.81 -17.95 13.92
N ALA A 464 -0.45 -16.69 13.68
CA ALA A 464 0.16 -16.23 12.43
C ALA A 464 1.70 -16.29 12.42
N ILE A 465 2.33 -16.78 13.50
CA ILE A 465 3.77 -17.00 13.57
C ILE A 465 4.25 -18.07 12.58
N ARG A 466 5.44 -17.87 12.02
CA ARG A 466 6.13 -18.87 11.19
C ARG A 466 6.50 -20.11 12.01
N VAL A 467 6.44 -21.29 11.40
CA VAL A 467 6.71 -22.58 12.05
C VAL A 467 8.14 -22.65 12.62
N ASP A 468 9.13 -22.17 11.87
CA ASP A 468 10.53 -22.16 12.29
C ASP A 468 10.76 -21.22 13.48
N GLU A 469 10.15 -20.03 13.48
CA GLU A 469 10.23 -19.08 14.57
C GLU A 469 9.59 -19.62 15.85
N PHE A 470 8.41 -20.24 15.73
CA PHE A 470 7.78 -20.95 16.84
C PHE A 470 8.70 -22.04 17.40
N LYS A 471 9.29 -22.87 16.55
CA LYS A 471 10.22 -23.94 16.96
C LYS A 471 11.46 -23.41 17.66
N ASN A 472 12.01 -22.31 17.17
CA ASN A 472 13.23 -21.72 17.71
C ASN A 472 13.00 -21.02 19.05
N ARG A 473 11.81 -20.43 19.25
CA ARG A 473 11.54 -19.58 20.40
C ARG A 473 10.55 -20.16 21.41
N LEU A 474 9.36 -20.56 20.98
CA LEU A 474 8.27 -20.97 21.88
C LEU A 474 8.27 -22.47 22.18
N ALA A 475 8.49 -23.33 21.17
CA ALA A 475 8.44 -24.78 21.35
C ALA A 475 9.43 -25.27 22.43
N ARG A 476 10.59 -24.62 22.52
CA ARG A 476 11.64 -24.93 23.52
C ARG A 476 11.23 -24.57 24.95
N LEU A 477 10.25 -23.67 25.13
CA LEU A 477 9.72 -23.29 26.43
C LEU A 477 8.69 -24.29 26.94
N VAL A 478 8.08 -25.09 26.05
CA VAL A 478 7.04 -26.04 26.45
C VAL A 478 7.65 -27.10 27.38
N GLY A 479 7.08 -27.24 28.57
CA GLY A 479 7.57 -28.07 29.67
C GLY A 479 8.57 -27.39 30.62
N THR A 480 9.17 -26.25 30.25
CA THR A 480 10.15 -25.54 31.10
C THR A 480 9.67 -24.14 31.50
N GLY A 481 9.46 -23.25 30.53
CA GLY A 481 8.93 -21.90 30.70
C GLY A 481 7.41 -21.78 30.50
N VAL A 482 6.79 -22.76 29.84
CA VAL A 482 5.34 -22.87 29.61
C VAL A 482 4.91 -24.29 29.92
N GLN A 483 4.03 -24.50 30.91
CA GLN A 483 3.63 -25.84 31.32
C GLN A 483 2.68 -26.51 30.31
N HIS A 484 1.73 -25.73 29.76
CA HIS A 484 0.76 -26.24 28.81
C HIS A 484 0.50 -25.27 27.65
N LEU A 485 0.71 -25.73 26.41
CA LEU A 485 0.39 -25.00 25.18
C LEU A 485 -0.95 -25.50 24.59
N THR A 486 -1.84 -24.59 24.23
CA THR A 486 -3.05 -24.93 23.47
C THR A 486 -3.12 -24.07 22.21
N LEU A 487 -3.16 -24.71 21.05
CA LEU A 487 -3.43 -24.05 19.77
C LEU A 487 -4.91 -24.16 19.42
N TYR A 488 -5.54 -23.06 19.02
CA TYR A 488 -6.87 -23.06 18.43
C TYR A 488 -6.73 -22.69 16.95
N THR A 489 -7.19 -23.56 16.06
CA THR A 489 -7.06 -23.40 14.60
C THR A 489 -8.13 -24.22 13.90
N MET A 490 -8.35 -24.00 12.61
CA MET A 490 -9.30 -24.75 11.80
C MET A 490 -8.60 -25.80 10.92
N ARG A 491 -9.38 -26.79 10.49
CA ARG A 491 -8.96 -27.72 9.44
C ARG A 491 -8.89 -27.00 8.10
N ASP A 492 -8.04 -27.46 7.17
CA ASP A 492 -7.85 -26.81 5.86
C ASP A 492 -9.16 -26.53 5.12
N LYS A 493 -10.16 -27.41 5.23
CA LYS A 493 -11.47 -27.20 4.61
C LYS A 493 -12.18 -25.93 5.11
N LEU A 494 -12.06 -25.62 6.40
CA LEU A 494 -12.62 -24.42 7.01
C LEU A 494 -11.72 -23.20 6.79
N GLU A 495 -10.40 -23.36 6.86
CA GLU A 495 -9.44 -22.28 6.53
C GLU A 495 -9.54 -21.80 5.07
N LEU A 496 -9.81 -22.71 4.13
CA LEU A 496 -10.04 -22.41 2.71
C LEU A 496 -11.47 -21.93 2.42
N ALA A 497 -12.39 -22.09 3.38
CA ALA A 497 -13.75 -21.57 3.28
C ALA A 497 -13.93 -20.24 4.02
N ASP A 498 -12.93 -19.85 4.83
CA ASP A 498 -12.86 -18.56 5.50
C ASP A 498 -12.54 -17.45 4.48
N THR A 499 -13.24 -16.34 4.57
CA THR A 499 -13.11 -15.19 3.67
C THR A 499 -12.67 -13.98 4.46
N CYS A 500 -11.39 -13.62 4.40
CA CYS A 500 -10.87 -12.40 5.03
C CYS A 500 -11.44 -11.12 4.38
N SER A 501 -12.02 -11.23 3.17
CA SER A 501 -12.84 -10.22 2.50
C SER A 501 -13.71 -10.86 1.40
N LEU A 502 -14.64 -10.11 0.79
CA LEU A 502 -15.43 -10.57 -0.37
C LEU A 502 -14.57 -10.97 -1.60
N ILE A 503 -13.26 -10.68 -1.59
CA ILE A 503 -12.35 -10.76 -2.75
C ILE A 503 -11.26 -11.83 -2.54
N TYR A 504 -10.76 -12.01 -1.32
CA TYR A 504 -9.81 -13.06 -0.97
C TYR A 504 -10.52 -14.18 -0.21
N ARG A 505 -10.69 -15.33 -0.86
CA ARG A 505 -11.61 -16.38 -0.41
C ARG A 505 -10.94 -17.47 0.44
N LYS A 506 -9.84 -17.12 1.08
CA LYS A 506 -9.11 -17.95 2.05
C LYS A 506 -8.84 -17.16 3.32
N SER A 507 -8.50 -17.86 4.40
CA SER A 507 -8.16 -17.23 5.68
C SER A 507 -6.98 -16.28 5.55
N LEU A 508 -6.91 -15.31 6.47
CA LEU A 508 -5.78 -14.37 6.57
C LEU A 508 -4.43 -15.11 6.70
N LEU A 509 -4.41 -16.30 7.30
CA LEU A 509 -3.21 -17.12 7.40
C LEU A 509 -2.72 -17.60 6.05
N TYR A 510 -3.62 -17.93 5.11
CA TYR A 510 -3.22 -18.24 3.73
C TYR A 510 -2.69 -17.01 3.00
N LEU A 511 -3.19 -15.81 3.29
CA LEU A 511 -2.61 -14.56 2.75
C LEU A 511 -1.17 -14.37 3.26
N VAL A 512 -0.93 -14.62 4.55
CA VAL A 512 0.43 -14.59 5.12
C VAL A 512 1.32 -15.63 4.45
N TYR A 513 0.81 -16.86 4.29
CA TYR A 513 1.52 -17.99 3.69
C TYR A 513 1.94 -17.74 2.23
N TYR A 514 1.05 -17.18 1.40
CA TYR A 514 1.33 -16.99 -0.03
C TYR A 514 1.94 -15.62 -0.39
N ALA A 515 1.69 -14.58 0.39
CA ALA A 515 1.93 -13.20 -0.06
C ALA A 515 2.69 -12.30 0.92
N LEU A 516 2.43 -12.38 2.23
CA LEU A 516 2.99 -11.39 3.18
C LEU A 516 4.38 -11.74 3.70
N GLU A 517 4.74 -13.03 3.69
CA GLU A 517 6.10 -13.45 4.01
C GLU A 517 7.07 -13.27 2.84
N ALA A 518 8.36 -13.11 3.16
CA ALA A 518 9.39 -12.81 2.16
C ALA A 518 9.53 -13.91 1.09
N ALA A 519 9.28 -15.17 1.49
CA ALA A 519 9.17 -16.29 0.58
C ALA A 519 7.70 -16.72 0.49
N ARG A 520 7.24 -16.99 -0.73
CA ARG A 520 5.96 -17.64 -0.97
C ARG A 520 5.96 -19.04 -0.34
N GLU A 521 4.81 -19.48 0.16
CA GLU A 521 4.62 -20.77 0.84
C GLU A 521 5.41 -20.90 2.15
N THR A 522 5.66 -19.78 2.84
CA THR A 522 6.33 -19.79 4.14
C THR A 522 5.43 -20.47 5.19
N PRO A 523 5.84 -21.60 5.82
CA PRO A 523 4.97 -22.34 6.73
C PRO A 523 4.52 -21.53 7.96
N ILE A 524 3.21 -21.49 8.19
CA ILE A 524 2.56 -20.74 9.28
C ILE A 524 1.94 -21.71 10.29
N LEU A 525 2.17 -21.47 11.59
CA LEU A 525 1.78 -22.39 12.67
C LEU A 525 0.27 -22.65 12.71
N GLY A 526 -0.55 -21.65 12.37
CA GLY A 526 -2.00 -21.75 12.43
C GLY A 526 -2.64 -22.52 11.27
N LEU A 527 -1.89 -23.05 10.30
CA LEU A 527 -2.44 -23.81 9.17
C LEU A 527 -2.31 -25.32 9.38
N ASP A 528 -3.41 -26.09 9.19
CA ASP A 528 -3.42 -27.55 9.29
C ASP A 528 -2.40 -28.21 8.36
N SER A 529 -2.34 -27.79 7.10
CA SER A 529 -1.34 -28.23 6.12
C SER A 529 0.11 -28.08 6.63
N CYS A 530 0.43 -26.97 7.31
CA CYS A 530 1.75 -26.70 7.86
C CYS A 530 2.04 -27.53 9.12
N LEU A 531 1.06 -27.67 10.02
CA LEU A 531 1.16 -28.52 11.22
C LEU A 531 1.36 -29.99 10.85
N SER A 532 0.66 -30.45 9.82
CA SER A 532 0.71 -31.83 9.33
C SER A 532 1.99 -32.14 8.53
N ALA A 533 2.67 -31.13 8.00
CA ALA A 533 3.91 -31.29 7.24
C ALA A 533 5.17 -31.41 8.11
N ASP A 534 5.20 -30.82 9.31
CA ASP A 534 6.40 -30.82 10.19
C ASP A 534 6.35 -31.94 11.24
N GLU A 535 7.35 -32.83 11.24
CA GLU A 535 7.41 -33.98 12.15
C GLU A 535 7.57 -33.60 13.63
N GLN A 536 8.30 -32.52 13.93
CA GLN A 536 8.51 -32.07 15.31
C GLN A 536 7.21 -31.52 15.88
N LEU A 537 6.46 -30.74 15.10
CA LEU A 537 5.15 -30.24 15.50
C LEU A 537 4.15 -31.36 15.73
N ARG A 538 4.10 -32.35 14.84
CA ARG A 538 3.21 -33.51 15.01
C ARG A 538 3.49 -34.30 16.28
N THR A 539 4.75 -34.35 16.69
CA THR A 539 5.17 -35.02 17.93
C THR A 539 4.80 -34.16 19.13
N LEU A 540 5.17 -32.87 19.12
CA LEU A 540 4.90 -31.92 20.21
C LEU A 540 3.41 -31.75 20.48
N LEU A 541 2.57 -31.71 19.44
CA LEU A 541 1.14 -31.43 19.55
C LEU A 541 0.26 -32.69 19.63
N GLY A 542 0.89 -33.88 19.71
CA GLY A 542 0.17 -35.15 19.82
C GLY A 542 -0.60 -35.58 18.55
N LEU A 543 -0.30 -34.99 17.40
CA LEU A 543 -0.96 -35.29 16.12
C LEU A 543 -0.57 -36.66 15.53
N LYS A 544 0.41 -37.36 16.11
CA LYS A 544 0.73 -38.77 15.80
C LYS A 544 -0.23 -39.77 16.50
N GLY A 545 -1.23 -39.29 17.24
CA GLY A 545 -2.19 -40.13 17.97
C GLY A 545 -1.74 -40.51 19.39
N ALA A 546 -0.59 -40.00 19.84
CA ALA A 546 -0.14 -40.11 21.23
C ALA A 546 -0.45 -38.79 21.96
N PRO A 547 -1.36 -38.78 22.95
CA PRO A 547 -1.65 -37.59 23.74
C PRO A 547 -0.37 -37.03 24.38
N GLN A 548 -0.21 -35.71 24.31
CA GLN A 548 0.89 -35.02 24.99
C GLN A 548 0.35 -34.34 26.24
N SER A 549 1.12 -34.37 27.33
CA SER A 549 0.70 -33.81 28.62
C SER A 549 0.85 -32.29 28.70
N ASN A 550 1.62 -31.70 27.78
CA ASN A 550 2.06 -30.29 27.82
C ASN A 550 1.69 -29.50 26.57
N ALA A 551 1.07 -30.10 25.55
CA ALA A 551 0.61 -29.37 24.37
C ALA A 551 -0.54 -30.07 23.64
N GLU A 552 -1.47 -29.29 23.07
CA GLU A 552 -2.60 -29.80 22.30
C GLU A 552 -3.06 -28.83 21.19
N VAL A 553 -3.87 -29.34 20.26
CA VAL A 553 -4.59 -28.55 19.26
C VAL A 553 -6.09 -28.76 19.41
N VAL A 554 -6.84 -27.66 19.54
CA VAL A 554 -8.29 -27.62 19.46
C VAL A 554 -8.67 -27.24 18.04
N TRP A 555 -9.20 -28.21 17.31
CA TRP A 555 -9.65 -28.04 15.93
C TRP A 555 -11.08 -27.49 15.91
N SER A 556 -11.24 -26.26 15.45
CA SER A 556 -12.57 -25.71 15.18
C SER A 556 -13.09 -26.22 13.82
N LYS A 557 -14.37 -26.54 13.66
CA LYS A 557 -15.46 -26.50 14.66
C LYS A 557 -15.54 -27.79 15.49
N THR A 558 -15.67 -27.65 16.80
CA THR A 558 -15.86 -28.78 17.72
C THR A 558 -17.32 -29.24 17.74
N THR A 559 -17.53 -30.53 18.00
CA THR A 559 -18.88 -31.12 18.07
C THR A 559 -19.68 -30.55 19.24
N GLU A 560 -19.01 -30.35 20.38
CA GLU A 560 -19.58 -29.69 21.55
C GLU A 560 -19.30 -28.19 21.50
N ALA A 561 -20.35 -27.38 21.69
CA ALA A 561 -20.25 -25.92 21.69
C ALA A 561 -19.80 -25.34 23.04
N THR A 562 -19.62 -26.19 24.05
CA THR A 562 -19.18 -25.80 25.40
C THR A 562 -18.17 -26.81 25.91
N GLY A 563 -17.47 -26.44 26.97
CA GLY A 563 -16.54 -27.32 27.66
C GLY A 563 -15.09 -26.87 27.56
N ARG A 564 -14.20 -27.76 28.00
CA ARG A 564 -12.77 -27.47 28.07
C ARG A 564 -12.06 -27.63 26.76
N SER A 565 -12.63 -28.12 25.67
CA SER A 565 -11.96 -28.17 24.37
C SER A 565 -12.93 -27.79 23.27
N SER A 566 -13.67 -26.70 23.49
CA SER A 566 -14.70 -26.20 22.57
C SER A 566 -14.20 -25.01 21.76
N SER A 567 -14.57 -24.97 20.50
CA SER A 567 -14.41 -23.82 19.61
C SER A 567 -15.48 -23.90 18.53
N THR A 568 -16.24 -22.82 18.35
CA THR A 568 -17.27 -22.71 17.32
C THR A 568 -16.93 -21.71 16.22
N SER A 569 -15.73 -21.12 16.28
CA SER A 569 -15.24 -20.19 15.27
C SER A 569 -15.13 -20.85 13.90
N THR A 570 -15.68 -20.22 12.87
CA THR A 570 -15.53 -20.66 11.48
C THR A 570 -14.70 -19.67 10.65
N SER A 571 -14.07 -18.69 11.29
CA SER A 571 -13.21 -17.70 10.66
C SER A 571 -11.95 -17.43 11.49
N HIS A 572 -10.90 -16.94 10.83
CA HIS A 572 -9.64 -16.54 11.48
C HIS A 572 -9.83 -15.40 12.49
N SER A 573 -10.58 -14.37 12.10
CA SER A 573 -10.89 -13.21 12.96
C SER A 573 -11.88 -13.55 14.08
N GLY A 574 -12.62 -14.66 13.98
CA GLY A 574 -13.68 -14.99 14.92
C GLY A 574 -13.22 -15.61 16.24
N PHE A 575 -11.96 -16.07 16.35
CA PHE A 575 -11.55 -16.87 17.52
C PHE A 575 -11.55 -16.12 18.87
N ASP A 576 -11.25 -14.82 18.90
CA ASP A 576 -11.24 -14.03 20.13
C ASP A 576 -12.61 -13.41 20.47
N ASP A 577 -13.58 -13.50 19.56
CA ASP A 577 -15.00 -13.17 19.79
C ASP A 577 -15.91 -14.42 19.87
N ASP A 578 -15.38 -15.61 19.60
CA ASP A 578 -16.08 -16.88 19.75
C ASP A 578 -16.18 -17.29 21.22
N ALA A 579 -17.38 -17.22 21.78
CA ALA A 579 -17.66 -17.58 23.16
C ALA A 579 -17.14 -18.98 23.51
N ALA A 580 -17.32 -19.97 22.62
CA ALA A 580 -16.85 -21.34 22.88
C ALA A 580 -15.32 -21.41 23.04
N THR A 581 -14.57 -20.70 22.19
CA THR A 581 -13.12 -20.57 22.27
C THR A 581 -12.67 -19.83 23.53
N MET A 582 -13.22 -18.65 23.79
CA MET A 582 -12.80 -17.81 24.92
C MET A 582 -13.14 -18.47 26.26
N GLU A 583 -14.31 -19.08 26.38
CA GLU A 583 -14.66 -19.85 27.56
C GLU A 583 -13.78 -21.11 27.71
N SER A 584 -13.39 -21.76 26.61
CA SER A 584 -12.44 -22.87 26.61
C SER A 584 -11.05 -22.45 27.10
N VAL A 585 -10.60 -21.24 26.76
CA VAL A 585 -9.39 -20.62 27.32
C VAL A 585 -9.55 -20.39 28.82
N LEU A 586 -10.66 -19.77 29.24
CA LEU A 586 -10.90 -19.47 30.64
C LEU A 586 -10.98 -20.74 31.52
N ARG A 587 -11.67 -21.79 31.06
CA ARG A 587 -11.77 -23.07 31.78
C ARG A 587 -10.40 -23.73 31.96
N ARG A 588 -9.46 -23.54 31.02
CA ARG A 588 -8.07 -24.00 31.18
C ARG A 588 -7.29 -23.16 32.19
N ILE A 589 -7.44 -21.84 32.16
CA ILE A 589 -6.80 -20.92 33.09
C ILE A 589 -7.23 -21.24 34.53
N LEU A 590 -8.54 -21.32 34.76
CA LEU A 590 -9.11 -21.54 36.09
C LEU A 590 -9.14 -23.02 36.51
N ASN A 591 -8.97 -23.94 35.56
CA ASN A 591 -9.11 -25.38 35.75
C ASN A 591 -10.47 -25.79 36.36
N THR A 592 -11.57 -25.17 35.92
CA THR A 592 -12.95 -25.41 36.40
C THR A 592 -13.95 -25.17 35.28
N ASP A 593 -15.09 -25.85 35.33
CA ASP A 593 -16.21 -25.63 34.40
C ASP A 593 -17.15 -24.51 34.85
N LYS A 594 -17.05 -24.08 36.11
CA LYS A 594 -17.84 -22.97 36.68
C LYS A 594 -17.21 -21.64 36.26
N ILE A 595 -17.81 -21.00 35.26
CA ILE A 595 -17.38 -19.72 34.75
C ILE A 595 -18.58 -18.80 34.53
N THR A 596 -18.33 -17.49 34.51
CA THR A 596 -19.26 -16.51 33.97
C THR A 596 -19.22 -16.60 32.44
N PRO A 597 -20.37 -16.79 31.77
CA PRO A 597 -20.43 -16.90 30.31
C PRO A 597 -19.80 -15.70 29.60
N PHE A 598 -19.19 -15.94 28.45
CA PHE A 598 -18.67 -14.87 27.62
C PHE A 598 -19.84 -14.00 27.09
N PRO A 599 -19.73 -12.66 27.08
CA PRO A 599 -20.82 -11.79 26.66
C PRO A 599 -21.28 -12.09 25.23
N LYS A 600 -22.61 -12.17 25.00
CA LYS A 600 -23.20 -12.41 23.68
C LYS A 600 -23.01 -11.19 22.77
N THR A 601 -22.33 -11.37 21.65
CA THR A 601 -22.07 -10.39 20.60
C THR A 601 -23.22 -10.38 19.58
N ARG A 602 -24.38 -9.78 19.90
CA ARG A 602 -25.53 -9.75 18.97
C ARG A 602 -25.68 -8.48 18.11
N ASP A 603 -24.86 -7.45 18.29
CA ASP A 603 -24.91 -6.21 17.48
C ASP A 603 -23.51 -5.65 17.18
N LEU A 604 -22.59 -6.52 16.78
CA LEU A 604 -21.28 -6.07 16.31
C LEU A 604 -21.12 -6.56 14.89
N THR A 605 -21.30 -5.63 13.95
CA THR A 605 -20.82 -5.80 12.59
C THR A 605 -19.33 -6.09 12.70
N ASP A 606 -18.96 -7.27 12.21
CA ASP A 606 -17.59 -7.54 11.84
C ASP A 606 -17.18 -6.40 10.89
N PRO A 607 -16.08 -5.66 11.15
CA PRO A 607 -15.60 -4.64 10.22
C PRO A 607 -15.30 -5.19 8.81
N TRP A 608 -15.34 -6.52 8.64
CA TRP A 608 -15.21 -7.28 7.39
C TRP A 608 -16.51 -7.95 6.90
N HIS A 609 -17.57 -8.02 7.71
CA HIS A 609 -18.89 -8.54 7.34
C HIS A 609 -20.02 -7.59 7.83
N GLU A 610 -20.29 -6.54 7.06
CA GLU A 610 -21.64 -5.95 7.00
C GLU A 610 -22.44 -6.64 5.88
N PRO A 611 -23.69 -7.08 6.10
CA PRO A 611 -24.56 -7.49 5.02
C PRO A 611 -25.05 -6.26 4.27
N VAL A 612 -24.78 -6.20 2.97
CA VAL A 612 -25.41 -5.26 2.06
C VAL A 612 -26.88 -5.64 1.92
N GLU A 613 -27.80 -4.73 2.26
CA GLU A 613 -29.21 -4.87 1.87
C GLU A 613 -29.29 -4.88 0.34
N LEU A 614 -29.50 -6.06 -0.24
CA LEU A 614 -29.69 -6.23 -1.66
C LEU A 614 -31.14 -5.87 -2.03
N PRO A 615 -31.39 -5.18 -3.15
CA PRO A 615 -32.75 -4.96 -3.66
C PRO A 615 -33.50 -6.30 -3.82
N GLU A 616 -34.81 -6.34 -3.54
CA GLU A 616 -35.65 -7.57 -3.55
C GLU A 616 -35.49 -8.42 -4.81
N GLU A 617 -35.16 -7.78 -5.94
CA GLU A 617 -34.92 -8.40 -7.24
C GLU A 617 -33.71 -9.35 -7.26
N MET A 618 -32.67 -9.07 -6.47
CA MET A 618 -31.47 -9.90 -6.32
C MET A 618 -31.70 -11.10 -5.39
N VAL A 619 -32.57 -10.96 -4.38
CA VAL A 619 -32.98 -12.05 -3.48
C VAL A 619 -33.79 -13.09 -4.25
N LEU A 620 -34.68 -12.65 -5.12
CA LEU A 620 -35.46 -13.51 -6.02
C LEU A 620 -34.55 -14.30 -6.98
N LEU A 621 -33.48 -13.67 -7.46
CA LEU A 621 -32.53 -14.27 -8.38
C LEU A 621 -31.62 -15.31 -7.70
N ALA A 622 -31.22 -15.04 -6.46
CA ALA A 622 -30.45 -15.98 -5.62
C ALA A 622 -31.28 -17.21 -5.24
N GLN A 623 -32.57 -17.03 -4.93
CA GLN A 623 -33.51 -18.13 -4.66
C GLN A 623 -33.78 -18.97 -5.92
N ALA A 624 -33.88 -18.34 -7.10
CA ALA A 624 -34.01 -19.03 -8.39
C ALA A 624 -32.75 -19.85 -8.76
N GLN A 625 -31.55 -19.36 -8.42
CA GLN A 625 -30.28 -20.07 -8.66
C GLN A 625 -30.04 -21.22 -7.66
N ALA A 626 -30.50 -21.09 -6.42
CA ALA A 626 -30.46 -22.17 -5.43
C ALA A 626 -31.37 -23.36 -5.83
N ALA A 627 -32.52 -23.09 -6.46
CA ALA A 627 -33.41 -24.12 -6.98
C ALA A 627 -32.82 -24.90 -8.17
N ALA A 628 -31.92 -24.28 -8.96
CA ALA A 628 -31.30 -24.88 -10.14
C ALA A 628 -30.13 -25.84 -9.83
N SER A 629 -29.62 -25.85 -8.59
CA SER A 629 -28.41 -26.61 -8.20
C SER A 629 -28.67 -28.07 -7.78
N SER A 630 -29.87 -28.62 -7.99
CA SER A 630 -30.26 -29.95 -7.48
C SER A 630 -30.26 -31.10 -8.52
N ALA A 631 -29.73 -30.92 -9.73
CA ALA A 631 -29.69 -32.02 -10.71
C ALA A 631 -28.39 -32.88 -10.62
N PRO A 632 -28.48 -34.22 -10.63
CA PRO A 632 -27.34 -35.11 -10.42
C PRO A 632 -26.42 -35.23 -11.66
N PRO A 633 -25.13 -35.59 -11.48
CA PRO A 633 -24.13 -35.47 -12.54
C PRO A 633 -24.24 -36.61 -13.57
N ARG A 634 -24.18 -36.26 -14.86
CA ARG A 634 -23.99 -37.22 -15.97
C ARG A 634 -22.51 -37.54 -16.19
N LYS A 635 -22.24 -38.81 -16.53
CA LYS A 635 -20.92 -39.44 -16.69
C LYS A 635 -20.05 -38.78 -17.78
N SER A 636 -18.75 -38.69 -17.51
CA SER A 636 -17.73 -38.13 -18.41
C SER A 636 -17.39 -39.04 -19.59
N ALA A 637 -17.20 -38.44 -20.77
CA ALA A 637 -16.65 -39.09 -21.95
C ALA A 637 -15.11 -38.94 -21.98
N ARG A 638 -14.44 -39.98 -22.50
CA ARG A 638 -12.97 -40.13 -22.60
C ARG A 638 -12.33 -39.12 -23.56
N PRO A 639 -11.08 -38.66 -23.30
CA PRO A 639 -10.34 -37.81 -24.24
C PRO A 639 -9.69 -38.63 -25.37
N SER A 640 -9.74 -38.09 -26.59
CA SER A 640 -9.11 -38.61 -27.80
C SER A 640 -7.63 -38.23 -27.90
N ARG A 641 -6.84 -39.14 -28.50
CA ARG A 641 -5.39 -39.05 -28.69
C ARG A 641 -4.97 -37.91 -29.64
N VAL A 642 -4.00 -37.12 -29.22
CA VAL A 642 -3.28 -36.17 -30.09
C VAL A 642 -2.20 -36.91 -30.90
N SER A 643 -2.22 -36.71 -32.22
CA SER A 643 -1.26 -37.29 -33.18
C SER A 643 0.06 -36.49 -33.22
N SER A 644 1.15 -37.20 -33.49
CA SER A 644 2.53 -36.67 -33.57
C SER A 644 2.77 -35.76 -34.78
N VAL A 645 3.46 -34.63 -34.54
CA VAL A 645 3.89 -33.65 -35.57
C VAL A 645 5.16 -34.13 -36.30
N PRO A 646 5.29 -33.93 -37.64
CA PRO A 646 6.47 -34.31 -38.40
C PRO A 646 7.64 -33.32 -38.21
N THR A 647 8.87 -33.82 -38.33
CA THR A 647 10.12 -33.05 -38.32
C THR A 647 10.42 -32.54 -39.73
N VAL A 648 10.75 -31.25 -39.89
CA VAL A 648 11.17 -30.66 -41.18
C VAL A 648 12.60 -30.13 -41.08
N ASN A 649 13.47 -30.63 -41.95
CA ASN A 649 14.79 -30.09 -42.27
C ASN A 649 14.70 -29.14 -43.48
N GLY A 650 15.33 -27.96 -43.38
CA GLY A 650 16.10 -27.28 -44.44
C GLY A 650 15.43 -26.66 -45.67
N ASN A 651 15.78 -25.39 -45.94
CA ASN A 651 15.73 -24.65 -47.23
C ASN A 651 14.46 -23.86 -47.64
N GLY A 652 13.79 -23.19 -46.70
CA GLY A 652 12.92 -22.05 -47.02
C GLY A 652 13.66 -20.73 -46.78
N ARG A 653 13.64 -19.78 -47.73
CA ARG A 653 14.10 -18.40 -47.47
C ARG A 653 13.33 -17.85 -46.26
N HIS A 654 14.03 -17.49 -45.19
CA HIS A 654 13.43 -16.82 -44.04
C HIS A 654 12.95 -15.42 -44.48
N HIS A 655 11.69 -15.09 -44.19
CA HIS A 655 11.11 -13.82 -44.55
C HIS A 655 11.23 -12.83 -43.39
N GLN A 656 11.78 -11.66 -43.69
CA GLN A 656 11.83 -10.52 -42.78
C GLN A 656 10.77 -9.53 -43.24
N ARG A 657 9.71 -9.32 -42.45
CA ARG A 657 8.58 -8.46 -42.82
C ARG A 657 8.29 -7.44 -41.73
N ALA A 658 7.92 -6.23 -42.12
CA ALA A 658 7.55 -5.21 -41.17
C ALA A 658 6.27 -4.47 -41.56
N LEU A 659 5.48 -4.10 -40.56
CA LEU A 659 4.39 -3.15 -40.68
C LEU A 659 4.77 -1.89 -39.90
N CYS A 660 4.73 -0.74 -40.56
CA CYS A 660 4.95 0.57 -39.94
C CYS A 660 3.67 1.39 -40.05
N ILE A 661 3.15 1.84 -38.90
CA ILE A 661 1.87 2.53 -38.76
C ILE A 661 2.15 3.94 -38.25
N GLY A 662 1.62 4.96 -38.94
CA GLY A 662 1.83 6.36 -38.60
C GLY A 662 0.56 7.18 -38.79
N ILE A 663 0.07 7.80 -37.73
CA ILE A 663 -1.18 8.57 -37.76
C ILE A 663 -0.90 9.96 -37.18
N ASP A 664 -1.03 10.98 -38.03
CA ASP A 664 -0.94 12.39 -37.65
C ASP A 664 -2.33 13.05 -37.67
N ASP A 665 -3.15 12.64 -38.65
CA ASP A 665 -4.46 13.22 -38.94
C ASP A 665 -5.51 12.75 -37.95
N TYR A 666 -5.45 13.29 -36.74
CA TYR A 666 -6.47 13.11 -35.72
C TYR A 666 -7.40 14.34 -35.68
N PRO A 667 -8.73 14.15 -35.83
CA PRO A 667 -9.69 15.25 -35.73
C PRO A 667 -9.64 16.03 -34.41
N ALA A 668 -9.25 15.35 -33.32
CA ALA A 668 -8.95 15.96 -32.04
C ALA A 668 -7.52 15.65 -31.64
N ALA A 669 -6.76 16.67 -31.22
CA ALA A 669 -5.33 16.59 -30.91
C ALA A 669 -4.48 16.06 -32.09
N PRO A 670 -4.36 16.81 -33.20
CA PRO A 670 -3.52 16.39 -34.32
C PRO A 670 -2.04 16.30 -33.93
N LEU A 671 -1.34 15.32 -34.49
CA LEU A 671 0.11 15.15 -34.40
C LEU A 671 0.76 15.56 -35.73
N ALA A 672 2.08 15.65 -35.77
CA ALA A 672 2.83 16.06 -36.97
C ALA A 672 4.03 15.18 -37.31
N GLY A 673 4.45 14.26 -36.42
CA GLY A 673 5.65 13.46 -36.60
C GLY A 673 5.44 11.98 -36.89
N CYS A 674 4.22 11.45 -36.73
CA CYS A 674 3.97 10.02 -36.75
C CYS A 674 4.05 9.40 -38.14
N VAL A 675 3.58 10.09 -39.19
CA VAL A 675 3.72 9.63 -40.57
C VAL A 675 5.17 9.66 -41.00
N ALA A 676 5.92 10.68 -40.58
CA ALA A 676 7.35 10.78 -40.83
C ALA A 676 8.11 9.62 -40.14
N ASP A 677 7.80 9.36 -38.87
CA ASP A 677 8.37 8.25 -38.09
C ASP A 677 8.12 6.91 -38.77
N ALA A 678 6.87 6.60 -39.15
CA ALA A 678 6.55 5.33 -39.82
C ALA A 678 7.31 5.15 -41.14
N LYS A 679 7.45 6.21 -41.94
CA LYS A 679 8.25 6.19 -43.17
C LYS A 679 9.74 5.97 -42.89
N ASN A 680 10.27 6.60 -41.84
CA ASN A 680 11.67 6.48 -41.42
C ASN A 680 11.99 5.08 -40.89
N TRP A 681 11.11 4.52 -40.06
CA TRP A 681 11.19 3.12 -39.60
C TRP A 681 11.14 2.15 -40.76
N ALA A 682 10.18 2.30 -41.69
CA ALA A 682 10.06 1.45 -42.86
C ALA A 682 11.32 1.52 -43.75
N HIS A 683 11.93 2.70 -43.88
CA HIS A 683 13.17 2.88 -44.62
C HIS A 683 14.37 2.20 -43.96
N ALA A 684 14.52 2.37 -42.64
CA ALA A 684 15.59 1.73 -41.88
C ALA A 684 15.47 0.19 -41.89
N LEU A 685 14.25 -0.32 -41.78
CA LEU A 685 13.97 -1.75 -41.82
C LEU A 685 14.20 -2.33 -43.22
N ARG A 686 13.83 -1.63 -44.30
CA ARG A 686 14.20 -2.03 -45.68
C ARG A 686 15.70 -2.15 -45.86
N LYS A 687 16.49 -1.22 -45.31
CA LYS A 687 17.96 -1.31 -45.33
C LYS A 687 18.50 -2.52 -44.55
N LYS A 688 17.74 -3.05 -43.59
CA LYS A 688 18.05 -4.29 -42.87
C LYS A 688 17.49 -5.56 -43.53
N GLY A 689 16.90 -5.46 -44.72
CA GLY A 689 16.40 -6.59 -45.49
C GLY A 689 14.91 -6.91 -45.28
N PHE A 690 14.16 -6.07 -44.55
CA PHE A 690 12.73 -6.29 -44.34
C PHE A 690 11.91 -5.84 -45.55
N GLU A 691 10.94 -6.65 -45.96
CA GLU A 691 9.82 -6.23 -46.78
C GLU A 691 8.86 -5.41 -45.90
N THR A 692 8.56 -4.17 -46.26
CA THR A 692 7.81 -3.26 -45.38
C THR A 692 6.48 -2.81 -45.99
N ALA A 693 5.44 -2.83 -45.17
CA ALA A 693 4.13 -2.27 -45.45
C ALA A 693 3.89 -1.02 -44.60
N LEU A 694 3.10 -0.07 -45.12
CA LEU A 694 2.75 1.17 -44.46
C LEU A 694 1.23 1.30 -44.33
N LEU A 695 0.77 1.70 -43.14
CA LEU A 695 -0.60 2.20 -42.93
C LEU A 695 -0.49 3.61 -42.37
N LEU A 696 -0.97 4.59 -43.14
CA LEU A 696 -0.81 6.01 -42.83
C LEU A 696 -2.16 6.71 -42.78
N ASN A 697 -2.39 7.55 -41.76
CA ASN A 697 -3.60 8.36 -41.59
C ASN A 697 -4.89 7.57 -41.90
N GLU A 698 -5.69 8.02 -42.88
CA GLU A 698 -6.96 7.42 -43.29
C GLU A 698 -6.90 5.91 -43.59
N ALA A 699 -5.74 5.39 -44.03
CA ALA A 699 -5.56 3.97 -44.29
C ALA A 699 -5.33 3.14 -43.02
N ALA A 700 -4.97 3.77 -41.90
CA ALA A 700 -4.70 3.13 -40.62
C ALA A 700 -5.97 3.02 -39.75
N THR A 701 -7.00 2.36 -40.29
CA THR A 701 -8.22 2.02 -39.54
C THR A 701 -7.99 0.81 -38.64
N ARG A 702 -8.85 0.61 -37.63
CA ARG A 702 -8.80 -0.55 -36.72
C ARG A 702 -8.77 -1.86 -37.50
N SER A 703 -9.66 -2.00 -38.49
CA SER A 703 -9.72 -3.21 -39.33
C SER A 703 -8.43 -3.39 -40.10
N ALA A 704 -7.96 -2.35 -40.81
CA ALA A 704 -6.75 -2.45 -41.62
C ALA A 704 -5.51 -2.82 -40.79
N ILE A 705 -5.38 -2.26 -39.57
CA ILE A 705 -4.30 -2.58 -38.64
C ILE A 705 -4.37 -4.06 -38.22
N LEU A 706 -5.51 -4.51 -37.68
CA LEU A 706 -5.66 -5.89 -37.18
C LEU A 706 -5.58 -6.93 -38.30
N ASP A 707 -6.15 -6.65 -39.47
CA ASP A 707 -6.11 -7.54 -40.64
C ASP A 707 -4.68 -7.69 -41.16
N THR A 708 -3.92 -6.59 -41.22
CA THR A 708 -2.53 -6.62 -41.69
C THR A 708 -1.62 -7.34 -40.70
N ILE A 709 -1.77 -7.08 -39.39
CA ILE A 709 -1.03 -7.81 -38.34
C ILE A 709 -1.37 -9.30 -38.39
N THR A 710 -2.66 -9.64 -38.47
CA THR A 710 -3.11 -11.04 -38.54
C THR A 710 -2.55 -11.74 -39.76
N LYS A 711 -2.56 -11.09 -40.93
CA LYS A 711 -1.97 -11.64 -42.16
C LYS A 711 -0.46 -11.85 -42.02
N LEU A 712 0.27 -10.90 -41.41
CA LEU A 712 1.71 -11.05 -41.15
C LEU A 712 2.00 -12.23 -40.23
N VAL A 713 1.27 -12.34 -39.13
CA VAL A 713 1.44 -13.41 -38.15
C VAL A 713 1.10 -14.78 -38.73
N THR A 714 -0.09 -14.93 -39.33
CA THR A 714 -0.61 -16.22 -39.81
C THR A 714 0.11 -16.76 -41.06
N SER A 715 0.72 -15.87 -41.85
CA SER A 715 1.52 -16.28 -43.01
C SER A 715 3.02 -16.46 -42.69
N SER A 716 3.43 -16.32 -41.42
CA SER A 716 4.82 -16.52 -41.00
C SER A 716 5.15 -17.98 -40.76
N LYS A 717 6.42 -18.35 -40.93
CA LYS A 717 6.96 -19.70 -40.71
C LYS A 717 8.10 -19.65 -39.69
N PRO A 718 8.39 -20.76 -38.99
CA PRO A 718 9.50 -20.82 -38.05
C PRO A 718 10.81 -20.28 -38.68
N GLY A 719 11.46 -19.34 -37.99
CA GLY A 719 12.64 -18.63 -38.45
C GLY A 719 12.37 -17.29 -39.16
N ASP A 720 11.11 -16.94 -39.44
CA ASP A 720 10.74 -15.61 -39.91
C ASP A 720 10.89 -14.56 -38.80
N VAL A 721 11.11 -13.31 -39.21
CA VAL A 721 11.21 -12.16 -38.30
C VAL A 721 10.17 -11.12 -38.72
N VAL A 722 9.31 -10.74 -37.77
CA VAL A 722 8.23 -9.77 -37.97
C VAL A 722 8.48 -8.56 -37.09
N VAL A 723 8.39 -7.37 -37.67
CA VAL A 723 8.42 -6.10 -36.92
C VAL A 723 7.09 -5.39 -37.05
N ILE A 724 6.54 -4.94 -35.92
CA ILE A 724 5.37 -4.06 -35.90
C ILE A 724 5.81 -2.75 -35.25
N GLN A 725 5.72 -1.67 -36.00
CA GLN A 725 6.02 -0.34 -35.48
C GLN A 725 4.77 0.51 -35.54
N TYR A 726 4.47 1.19 -34.44
CA TYR A 726 3.35 2.11 -34.31
C TYR A 726 3.83 3.46 -33.82
N SER A 727 3.35 4.52 -34.47
CA SER A 727 3.50 5.91 -34.06
C SER A 727 2.14 6.59 -34.17
N GLY A 728 1.64 7.11 -33.06
CA GLY A 728 0.32 7.72 -32.99
C GLY A 728 -0.12 7.90 -31.54
N HIS A 729 -1.39 8.21 -31.33
CA HIS A 729 -1.94 8.29 -29.99
C HIS A 729 -2.17 6.91 -29.37
N GLY A 730 -1.88 6.81 -28.07
CA GLY A 730 -2.47 5.83 -27.18
C GLY A 730 -3.51 6.48 -26.26
N THR A 731 -4.40 5.69 -25.69
CA THR A 731 -5.42 6.12 -24.74
C THR A 731 -5.70 5.03 -23.70
N THR A 732 -6.53 5.37 -22.71
CA THR A 732 -7.09 4.43 -21.74
C THR A 732 -8.61 4.45 -21.85
N LEU A 733 -9.20 3.27 -22.03
CA LEU A 733 -10.66 3.09 -22.13
C LEU A 733 -11.14 2.26 -20.94
N PRO A 734 -12.40 2.37 -20.51
CA PRO A 734 -12.93 1.44 -19.52
C PRO A 734 -12.85 0.00 -20.06
N ASP A 735 -12.30 -0.93 -19.28
CA ASP A 735 -12.25 -2.35 -19.63
C ASP A 735 -13.68 -2.95 -19.68
N LEU A 736 -14.03 -3.55 -20.82
CA LEU A 736 -15.38 -4.04 -21.09
C LEU A 736 -15.54 -5.57 -20.98
N ASP A 737 -14.46 -6.34 -21.03
CA ASP A 737 -14.40 -7.81 -20.88
C ASP A 737 -13.70 -8.29 -19.61
N ARG A 738 -13.12 -7.36 -18.84
CA ARG A 738 -12.59 -7.51 -17.47
C ARG A 738 -11.38 -8.43 -17.40
N ASP A 739 -10.49 -8.18 -18.33
CA ASP A 739 -9.34 -8.99 -18.67
C ASP A 739 -8.03 -8.33 -18.18
N GLU A 740 -8.06 -7.03 -17.84
CA GLU A 740 -6.92 -6.22 -17.38
C GLU A 740 -7.00 -5.79 -15.89
N ASP A 741 -5.85 -5.77 -15.21
CA ASP A 741 -5.72 -5.59 -13.74
C ASP A 741 -5.95 -4.14 -13.24
N ASP A 742 -6.06 -3.13 -14.11
CA ASP A 742 -6.21 -1.70 -13.76
C ASP A 742 -7.56 -1.08 -14.15
N SER A 743 -8.55 -1.92 -14.51
CA SER A 743 -9.92 -1.56 -14.94
C SER A 743 -9.99 -0.64 -16.16
N HIS A 744 -8.90 -0.53 -16.93
CA HIS A 744 -8.86 0.20 -18.19
C HIS A 744 -8.15 -0.60 -19.28
N ASP A 745 -8.75 -0.71 -20.46
CA ASP A 745 -8.05 -1.22 -21.64
C ASP A 745 -7.00 -0.21 -22.09
N GLU A 746 -5.75 -0.66 -22.23
CA GLU A 746 -4.75 0.09 -22.99
C GLU A 746 -5.09 0.01 -24.47
N ALA A 747 -5.30 1.17 -25.11
CA ALA A 747 -5.80 1.19 -26.47
C ALA A 747 -5.00 2.08 -27.40
N LEU A 748 -4.63 1.55 -28.57
CA LEU A 748 -4.15 2.36 -29.69
C LEU A 748 -5.33 3.13 -30.27
N CYS A 749 -5.06 4.34 -30.75
CA CYS A 749 -6.03 5.16 -31.48
C CYS A 749 -5.80 5.06 -33.01
N PRO A 750 -6.46 4.12 -33.71
CA PRO A 750 -6.58 4.15 -35.17
C PRO A 750 -7.19 5.45 -35.68
N HIS A 751 -7.13 5.69 -37.00
CA HIS A 751 -7.75 6.88 -37.59
C HIS A 751 -9.28 6.94 -37.37
N ASP A 752 -9.95 5.79 -37.32
CA ASP A 752 -11.39 5.66 -37.08
C ASP A 752 -11.76 5.55 -35.59
N TYR A 753 -10.85 5.86 -34.66
CA TYR A 753 -11.08 5.76 -33.20
C TYR A 753 -12.34 6.49 -32.73
N ALA A 754 -12.70 7.62 -33.36
CA ALA A 754 -13.85 8.44 -32.99
C ALA A 754 -15.19 7.68 -33.13
N THR A 755 -15.23 6.61 -33.93
CA THR A 755 -16.38 5.72 -34.06
C THR A 755 -16.51 4.72 -32.90
N GLY A 756 -15.53 4.70 -31.98
CA GLY A 756 -15.37 3.67 -30.95
C GLY A 756 -14.47 2.50 -31.38
N ALA A 757 -13.94 2.52 -32.60
CA ALA A 757 -13.08 1.48 -33.16
C ALA A 757 -11.63 1.60 -32.68
N PHE A 758 -11.38 1.33 -31.40
CA PHE A 758 -10.03 1.25 -30.84
C PHE A 758 -9.41 -0.14 -31.03
N VAL A 759 -8.07 -0.20 -31.09
CA VAL A 759 -7.34 -1.47 -30.96
C VAL A 759 -6.90 -1.58 -29.51
N VAL A 760 -7.58 -2.41 -28.73
CA VAL A 760 -7.18 -2.69 -27.34
C VAL A 760 -6.15 -3.81 -27.33
N ASP A 761 -5.43 -3.94 -26.22
CA ASP A 761 -4.40 -4.95 -26.04
C ASP A 761 -4.92 -6.39 -26.29
N ASP A 762 -6.20 -6.64 -25.98
CA ASP A 762 -6.90 -7.91 -26.14
C ASP A 762 -7.12 -8.29 -27.61
N ASP A 763 -7.39 -7.29 -28.45
CA ASP A 763 -7.45 -7.48 -29.90
C ASP A 763 -6.08 -7.94 -30.43
N LEU A 764 -4.99 -7.37 -29.89
CA LEU A 764 -3.62 -7.76 -30.26
C LEU A 764 -3.25 -9.13 -29.67
N ARG A 765 -3.68 -9.43 -28.44
CA ARG A 765 -3.44 -10.70 -27.74
C ARG A 765 -3.96 -11.88 -28.52
N VAL A 766 -5.19 -11.77 -29.05
CA VAL A 766 -5.78 -12.82 -29.88
C VAL A 766 -5.00 -13.03 -31.17
N VAL A 767 -4.50 -11.95 -31.78
CA VAL A 767 -3.70 -12.06 -32.99
C VAL A 767 -2.34 -12.69 -32.69
N PHE A 768 -1.70 -12.32 -31.58
CA PHE A 768 -0.38 -12.83 -31.18
C PHE A 768 -0.41 -14.28 -30.68
N GLN A 769 -1.52 -14.78 -30.16
CA GLN A 769 -1.69 -16.21 -29.86
C GLN A 769 -1.58 -17.10 -31.11
N ARG A 770 -1.73 -16.52 -32.31
CA ARG A 770 -1.59 -17.24 -33.59
C ARG A 770 -0.15 -17.27 -34.12
N ILE A 771 0.83 -16.70 -33.38
CA ILE A 771 2.23 -16.69 -33.80
C ILE A 771 2.79 -18.12 -33.82
N PRO A 772 3.26 -18.62 -34.98
CA PRO A 772 3.88 -19.93 -35.05
C PRO A 772 5.16 -20.02 -34.21
N VAL A 773 5.37 -21.17 -33.56
CA VAL A 773 6.59 -21.45 -32.78
C VAL A 773 7.83 -21.24 -33.64
N GLY A 774 8.76 -20.40 -33.18
CA GLY A 774 10.03 -20.11 -33.87
C GLY A 774 10.00 -18.86 -34.74
N VAL A 775 8.87 -18.15 -34.83
CA VAL A 775 8.80 -16.79 -35.41
C VAL A 775 9.22 -15.78 -34.35
N ASN A 776 10.08 -14.82 -34.71
CA ASN A 776 10.42 -13.70 -33.83
C ASN A 776 9.54 -12.50 -34.17
N VAL A 777 8.75 -12.01 -33.21
CA VAL A 777 7.91 -10.81 -33.38
C VAL A 777 8.37 -9.73 -32.41
N THR A 778 8.77 -8.57 -32.95
CA THR A 778 9.20 -7.41 -32.17
C THR A 778 8.32 -6.20 -32.46
N CYS A 779 7.80 -5.59 -31.41
CA CYS A 779 6.99 -4.37 -31.47
C CYS A 779 7.80 -3.15 -31.01
N PHE A 780 7.65 -2.04 -31.73
CA PHE A 780 8.16 -0.72 -31.33
C PHE A 780 6.99 0.26 -31.24
N MET A 781 6.63 0.64 -30.02
CA MET A 781 5.43 1.40 -29.70
C MET A 781 5.81 2.81 -29.28
N ASP A 782 5.76 3.74 -30.22
CA ASP A 782 6.02 5.18 -30.00
C ASP A 782 4.73 5.93 -29.69
N CYS A 783 4.14 5.57 -28.56
CA CYS A 783 2.83 5.98 -28.07
C CYS A 783 2.72 5.71 -26.56
N CYS A 784 1.69 6.24 -25.90
CA CYS A 784 1.52 6.09 -24.45
C CYS A 784 0.54 4.94 -24.12
N HIS A 785 0.97 3.86 -23.45
CA HIS A 785 0.14 2.68 -23.15
C HIS A 785 0.34 2.12 -21.74
N SER A 786 -0.16 2.81 -20.70
CA SER A 786 -0.50 2.24 -19.37
C SER A 786 -0.93 3.35 -18.40
N GLY A 787 -1.82 3.07 -17.43
CA GLY A 787 -1.86 3.76 -16.13
C GLY A 787 -2.78 4.98 -15.95
N SER A 788 -3.86 4.75 -15.16
CA SER A 788 -4.71 5.58 -14.26
C SER A 788 -4.69 7.14 -14.29
N ASN A 789 -5.63 7.74 -13.55
CA ASN A 789 -5.88 9.20 -13.42
C ASN A 789 -4.64 10.09 -13.16
N THR A 790 -3.49 9.52 -12.75
CA THR A 790 -2.19 10.20 -12.59
C THR A 790 -1.64 10.84 -13.87
N ARG A 791 -2.03 10.38 -15.07
CA ARG A 791 -1.56 10.95 -16.35
C ARG A 791 -2.10 12.33 -16.69
N LEU A 792 -3.23 12.76 -16.10
CA LEU A 792 -3.79 14.07 -16.38
C LEU A 792 -2.88 15.21 -15.87
N LEU A 793 -2.02 14.91 -14.88
CA LEU A 793 -1.03 15.81 -14.28
C LEU A 793 0.24 15.99 -15.14
N THR A 794 0.61 15.02 -15.97
CA THR A 794 1.80 15.07 -16.84
C THR A 794 1.56 15.78 -18.18
N LEU A 795 0.32 16.16 -18.49
CA LEU A 795 -0.04 16.94 -19.68
C LEU A 795 0.20 18.45 -19.54
N VAL A 796 0.81 18.90 -18.43
CA VAL A 796 1.25 20.28 -18.27
C VAL A 796 2.42 20.52 -19.23
N PRO A 797 2.35 21.50 -20.15
CA PRO A 797 3.44 21.79 -21.06
C PRO A 797 4.69 22.14 -20.26
N PRO A 798 5.88 21.64 -20.64
CA PRO A 798 7.13 22.03 -19.98
C PRO A 798 7.27 23.56 -19.99
N ALA A 799 7.86 24.13 -18.94
CA ALA A 799 8.02 25.58 -18.74
C ALA A 799 8.78 26.31 -19.86
N ASN A 800 9.38 25.55 -20.79
CA ASN A 800 9.94 26.02 -22.04
C ASN A 800 9.79 24.89 -23.08
N PRO A 801 8.68 24.81 -23.84
CA PRO A 801 8.56 23.77 -24.87
C PRO A 801 9.61 24.04 -25.95
N ALA A 802 10.35 23.01 -26.36
CA ALA A 802 10.95 23.02 -27.69
C ALA A 802 9.83 23.37 -28.68
N HIS A 803 10.12 24.23 -29.66
CA HIS A 803 9.12 24.62 -30.65
C HIS A 803 8.47 23.34 -31.21
N ASP A 804 7.14 23.24 -31.11
CA ASP A 804 6.35 22.11 -31.61
C ASP A 804 6.39 20.78 -30.82
N SER A 805 6.42 20.81 -29.48
CA SER A 805 6.27 19.59 -28.67
C SER A 805 4.80 19.20 -28.41
N ARG A 806 4.40 17.96 -28.73
CA ARG A 806 3.05 17.41 -28.49
C ARG A 806 3.10 16.05 -27.77
N PRO A 807 2.19 15.77 -26.83
CA PRO A 807 2.09 14.44 -26.22
C PRO A 807 1.39 13.45 -27.17
N ARG A 808 1.89 12.22 -27.27
CA ARG A 808 1.29 11.11 -28.02
C ARG A 808 0.25 10.36 -27.19
N PHE A 809 -0.61 11.11 -26.51
CA PHE A 809 -1.71 10.62 -25.69
C PHE A 809 -3.01 11.33 -26.04
N MET A 810 -4.08 10.55 -26.22
CA MET A 810 -5.42 11.08 -26.48
C MET A 810 -6.29 10.86 -25.25
N ARG A 811 -6.93 11.92 -24.76
CA ARG A 811 -7.90 11.81 -23.67
C ARG A 811 -9.23 11.28 -24.20
N ALA A 812 -9.63 10.09 -23.76
CA ALA A 812 -10.96 9.55 -24.06
C ALA A 812 -12.05 10.36 -23.35
N THR A 813 -12.87 11.09 -24.11
CA THR A 813 -14.07 11.77 -23.59
C THR A 813 -15.17 10.76 -23.29
N GLU A 814 -16.16 11.13 -22.48
CA GLU A 814 -17.30 10.25 -22.21
C GLU A 814 -18.06 9.84 -23.48
N ALA A 815 -18.15 10.73 -24.47
CA ALA A 815 -18.74 10.40 -25.78
C ALA A 815 -17.94 9.30 -26.51
N ILE A 816 -16.61 9.38 -26.46
CA ILE A 816 -15.70 8.38 -27.05
C ILE A 816 -15.81 7.04 -26.32
N LYS A 817 -15.83 7.05 -24.97
CA LYS A 817 -16.01 5.84 -24.16
C LYS A 817 -17.35 5.16 -24.44
N GLN A 818 -18.42 5.94 -24.57
CA GLN A 818 -19.74 5.41 -24.94
C GLN A 818 -19.77 4.85 -26.36
N ALA A 819 -19.10 5.50 -27.32
CA ALA A 819 -18.95 4.99 -28.67
C ALA A 819 -18.20 3.65 -28.68
N HIS A 820 -17.12 3.52 -27.90
CA HIS A 820 -16.39 2.28 -27.74
C HIS A 820 -17.25 1.16 -27.14
N SER A 821 -18.02 1.45 -26.08
CA SER A 821 -18.93 0.49 -25.48
C SER A 821 -20.00 -0.01 -26.47
N ARG A 822 -20.56 0.88 -27.29
CA ARG A 822 -21.50 0.48 -28.37
C ARG A 822 -20.81 -0.38 -29.43
N PHE A 823 -19.60 -0.02 -29.82
CA PHE A 823 -18.80 -0.75 -30.80
C PHE A 823 -18.52 -2.19 -30.33
N ARG A 824 -18.04 -2.36 -29.08
CA ARG A 824 -17.76 -3.67 -28.48
C ARG A 824 -19.00 -4.55 -28.32
N LYS A 825 -20.13 -3.96 -27.91
CA LYS A 825 -21.42 -4.67 -27.84
C LYS A 825 -21.86 -5.21 -29.20
N LYS A 826 -21.71 -4.40 -30.26
CA LYS A 826 -22.01 -4.82 -31.63
C LYS A 826 -21.08 -5.97 -32.06
N LEU A 827 -19.78 -5.84 -31.80
CA LEU A 827 -18.79 -6.88 -32.13
C LEU A 827 -19.10 -8.23 -31.44
N ALA A 828 -19.55 -8.18 -30.18
CA ALA A 828 -19.97 -9.36 -29.44
C ALA A 828 -21.25 -10.00 -29.98
N GLN A 829 -22.23 -9.18 -30.39
CA GLN A 829 -23.49 -9.66 -31.00
C GLN A 829 -23.25 -10.32 -32.36
N ASP A 830 -22.30 -9.81 -33.15
CA ASP A 830 -21.93 -10.34 -34.45
C ASP A 830 -21.09 -11.64 -34.36
N GLY A 831 -20.85 -12.16 -33.15
CA GLY A 831 -20.02 -13.34 -32.90
C GLY A 831 -18.53 -13.12 -33.21
N ALA A 832 -18.12 -11.85 -33.36
CA ALA A 832 -16.77 -11.44 -33.70
C ALA A 832 -15.93 -11.04 -32.45
N ALA A 833 -16.51 -11.10 -31.25
CA ALA A 833 -15.76 -10.95 -30.00
C ALA A 833 -14.87 -12.19 -29.79
N LEU A 834 -13.57 -11.94 -29.77
CA LEU A 834 -12.56 -12.98 -29.61
C LEU A 834 -12.27 -13.15 -28.12
N LYS A 835 -12.34 -14.38 -27.60
CA LYS A 835 -11.92 -14.67 -26.21
C LYS A 835 -10.42 -14.81 -26.17
N ALA A 836 -9.73 -13.94 -25.43
CA ALA A 836 -8.28 -14.03 -25.28
C ALA A 836 -7.88 -15.12 -24.26
N GLY A 837 -6.87 -15.92 -24.61
CA GLY A 837 -6.17 -16.84 -23.67
C GLY A 837 -5.15 -16.14 -22.75
N SER A 838 -4.46 -16.90 -21.89
CA SER A 838 -3.58 -16.38 -20.83
C SER A 838 -2.30 -15.67 -21.32
N ARG A 839 -1.88 -14.61 -20.60
CA ARG A 839 -0.66 -13.80 -20.84
C ARG A 839 0.65 -14.60 -20.81
N GLU A 840 0.68 -15.79 -20.18
CA GLU A 840 1.84 -16.69 -20.12
C GLU A 840 2.22 -17.34 -21.47
N GLU A 841 1.39 -17.16 -22.51
CA GLU A 841 1.61 -17.72 -23.85
C GLU A 841 2.19 -16.72 -24.88
N MET A 842 2.39 -15.44 -24.51
CA MET A 842 2.84 -14.40 -25.44
C MET A 842 4.35 -14.52 -25.78
N ARG A 843 4.66 -14.61 -27.08
CA ARG A 843 6.01 -14.75 -27.63
C ARG A 843 6.49 -13.49 -28.36
N VAL A 844 6.08 -12.32 -27.87
CA VAL A 844 6.36 -11.02 -28.49
C VAL A 844 7.35 -10.24 -27.61
N VAL A 845 8.22 -9.46 -28.26
CA VAL A 845 9.12 -8.52 -27.60
C VAL A 845 8.61 -7.10 -27.84
N ASN A 846 8.22 -6.37 -26.80
CA ASN A 846 7.57 -5.07 -26.94
C ASN A 846 8.42 -3.93 -26.35
N PHE A 847 8.97 -3.05 -27.20
CA PHE A 847 9.64 -1.83 -26.76
C PHE A 847 8.62 -0.69 -26.72
N THR A 848 8.50 -0.04 -25.56
CA THR A 848 7.58 1.09 -25.35
C THR A 848 8.35 2.39 -25.13
N ALA A 849 7.77 3.51 -25.54
CA ALA A 849 8.44 4.82 -25.52
C ALA A 849 8.58 5.47 -24.13
N CYS A 850 7.80 5.04 -23.14
CA CYS A 850 7.76 5.61 -21.80
C CYS A 850 7.28 4.59 -20.75
N GLN A 851 7.48 4.88 -19.47
CA GLN A 851 6.92 4.09 -18.37
C GLN A 851 5.39 4.22 -18.30
N PRO A 852 4.71 3.30 -17.59
CA PRO A 852 3.28 3.37 -17.33
C PRO A 852 2.77 4.75 -16.87
N TRP A 853 3.45 5.36 -15.92
CA TRP A 853 3.05 6.66 -15.35
C TRP A 853 3.58 7.87 -16.15
N GLU A 854 4.17 7.67 -17.33
CA GLU A 854 4.77 8.73 -18.15
C GLU A 854 4.04 8.91 -19.49
N VAL A 855 4.41 9.99 -20.19
CA VAL A 855 3.86 10.38 -21.50
C VAL A 855 4.98 10.35 -22.54
N ALA A 856 4.74 9.70 -23.67
CA ALA A 856 5.57 9.80 -24.87
C ALA A 856 5.26 11.10 -25.62
N TYR A 857 6.30 11.81 -26.07
CA TYR A 857 6.19 13.08 -26.79
C TYR A 857 6.71 12.98 -28.22
N GLU A 858 6.21 13.85 -29.07
CA GLU A 858 6.91 14.30 -30.28
C GLU A 858 7.44 15.72 -30.12
N SER A 859 8.51 16.04 -30.83
CA SER A 859 9.11 17.36 -30.94
C SER A 859 9.77 17.49 -32.30
N ASP A 860 9.68 18.67 -32.90
CA ASP A 860 10.31 18.96 -34.20
C ASP A 860 9.91 17.93 -35.30
N GLY A 861 8.66 17.46 -35.29
CA GLY A 861 8.12 16.54 -36.30
C GLY A 861 8.59 15.08 -36.19
N SER A 862 9.04 14.62 -35.02
CA SER A 862 9.35 13.21 -34.76
C SER A 862 9.17 12.83 -33.29
N GLY A 863 8.91 11.55 -33.00
CA GLY A 863 8.79 11.01 -31.66
C GLY A 863 10.11 10.99 -30.92
N ASP A 864 10.10 11.37 -29.64
CA ASP A 864 11.30 11.38 -28.80
C ASP A 864 11.96 10.00 -28.71
N PHE A 865 11.14 8.94 -28.72
CA PHE A 865 11.62 7.56 -28.78
C PHE A 865 12.20 7.24 -30.15
N THR A 866 11.49 7.54 -31.23
CA THR A 866 11.96 7.30 -32.61
C THR A 866 13.29 7.99 -32.91
N VAL A 867 13.45 9.27 -32.55
CA VAL A 867 14.69 10.05 -32.79
C VAL A 867 15.92 9.37 -32.16
N ARG A 868 15.75 8.69 -31.03
CA ARG A 868 16.84 8.04 -30.27
C ARG A 868 17.00 6.57 -30.64
N ALA A 869 15.90 5.83 -30.79
CA ALA A 869 15.91 4.40 -31.06
C ALA A 869 16.31 4.08 -32.50
N LEU A 870 15.84 4.84 -33.49
CA LEU A 870 16.06 4.52 -34.90
C LEU A 870 17.54 4.59 -35.32
N PRO A 871 18.33 5.61 -34.92
CA PRO A 871 19.77 5.63 -35.20
C PRO A 871 20.53 4.48 -34.52
N LEU A 872 20.12 4.09 -33.32
CA LEU A 872 20.72 2.95 -32.62
C LEU A 872 20.37 1.63 -33.32
N LEU A 873 19.15 1.50 -33.83
CA LEU A 873 18.72 0.31 -34.56
C LEU A 873 19.55 0.15 -35.82
N THR A 874 19.71 1.22 -36.60
CA THR A 874 20.53 1.18 -37.83
C THR A 874 21.98 0.76 -37.55
N LYS A 875 22.53 1.17 -36.40
CA LYS A 875 23.88 0.81 -35.93
C LYS A 875 23.97 -0.56 -35.22
N ALA A 876 22.85 -1.19 -34.88
CA ALA A 876 22.84 -2.47 -34.18
C ALA A 876 23.50 -3.57 -35.03
N THR A 877 24.48 -4.25 -34.43
CA THR A 877 25.21 -5.39 -35.02
C THR A 877 24.45 -6.69 -34.81
N THR A 878 24.96 -7.80 -35.37
CA THR A 878 24.41 -9.16 -35.16
C THR A 878 24.29 -9.56 -33.69
N ASP A 879 25.15 -9.01 -32.84
CA ASP A 879 25.30 -9.44 -31.44
C ASP A 879 24.55 -8.52 -30.47
N THR A 880 23.87 -7.49 -30.98
CA THR A 880 23.07 -6.60 -30.13
C THR A 880 21.84 -7.36 -29.64
N THR A 881 21.72 -7.56 -28.33
CA THR A 881 20.52 -8.16 -27.70
C THR A 881 19.42 -7.13 -27.47
N HIS A 882 18.20 -7.59 -27.15
CA HIS A 882 17.10 -6.69 -26.77
C HIS A 882 17.44 -5.83 -25.55
N SER A 883 18.07 -6.41 -24.52
CA SER A 883 18.50 -5.69 -23.31
C SER A 883 19.55 -4.62 -23.61
N THR A 884 20.60 -4.96 -24.36
CA THR A 884 21.65 -3.99 -24.74
C THR A 884 21.11 -2.88 -25.65
N PHE A 885 20.12 -3.20 -26.49
CA PHE A 885 19.44 -2.19 -27.28
C PHE A 885 18.66 -1.20 -26.40
N LEU A 886 17.85 -1.70 -25.46
CA LEU A 886 17.12 -0.86 -24.51
C LEU A 886 18.06 0.05 -23.71
N GLU A 887 19.14 -0.50 -23.15
CA GLU A 887 20.12 0.26 -22.38
C GLU A 887 20.70 1.43 -23.18
N LYS A 888 21.05 1.20 -24.46
CA LYS A 888 21.56 2.25 -25.34
C LYS A 888 20.50 3.30 -25.63
N VAL A 889 19.24 2.90 -25.81
CA VAL A 889 18.12 3.82 -26.01
C VAL A 889 17.92 4.68 -24.78
N VAL A 890 17.84 4.09 -23.58
CA VAL A 890 17.73 4.81 -22.30
C VAL A 890 18.90 5.77 -22.09
N GLN A 891 20.13 5.35 -22.40
CA GLN A 891 21.30 6.23 -22.33
C GLN A 891 21.22 7.42 -23.30
N ALA A 892 20.62 7.25 -24.48
CA ALA A 892 20.43 8.33 -25.46
C ALA A 892 19.39 9.37 -25.02
N PHE A 893 18.57 9.08 -24.00
CA PHE A 893 17.73 10.08 -23.32
C PHE A 893 18.53 10.99 -22.37
N GLY A 894 19.79 10.64 -22.03
CA GLY A 894 20.78 11.53 -21.40
C GLY A 894 21.03 11.30 -19.89
N LYS A 895 22.20 11.76 -19.40
CA LYS A 895 22.61 11.79 -17.97
C LYS A 895 22.60 13.21 -17.35
N LYS A 896 22.30 14.25 -18.12
CA LYS A 896 22.24 15.66 -17.68
C LYS A 896 20.80 16.17 -17.80
N GLY A 897 20.20 16.54 -16.68
CA GLY A 897 18.75 16.77 -16.57
C GLY A 897 18.00 15.45 -16.35
N ILE A 898 16.83 15.53 -15.72
CA ILE A 898 15.92 14.39 -15.54
C ILE A 898 15.15 14.24 -16.86
N PRO A 899 15.31 13.14 -17.62
CA PRO A 899 14.59 12.96 -18.88
C PRO A 899 13.09 12.84 -18.64
N ARG A 900 12.28 13.41 -19.56
CA ARG A 900 10.81 13.50 -19.43
C ARG A 900 10.05 12.21 -19.76
N GLN A 901 10.72 11.23 -20.36
CA GLN A 901 10.17 9.90 -20.65
C GLN A 901 11.29 8.86 -20.63
N HIS A 902 10.96 7.66 -20.14
CA HIS A 902 11.89 6.53 -19.97
C HIS A 902 11.36 5.30 -20.72
N PRO A 903 11.97 4.93 -21.86
CA PRO A 903 11.56 3.74 -22.62
C PRO A 903 11.70 2.45 -21.82
N THR A 904 10.80 1.49 -22.06
CA THR A 904 10.81 0.19 -21.38
C THR A 904 10.71 -0.97 -22.36
N LEU A 905 10.79 -2.19 -21.83
CA LEU A 905 10.75 -3.43 -22.58
C LEU A 905 9.87 -4.43 -21.83
N ASP A 906 8.80 -4.90 -22.48
CA ASP A 906 7.95 -6.00 -22.02
C ASP A 906 8.21 -7.25 -22.86
N CYS A 907 8.82 -8.26 -22.24
CA CYS A 907 9.11 -9.57 -22.84
C CYS A 907 9.42 -10.61 -21.75
N THR A 908 9.51 -11.89 -22.11
CA THR A 908 9.97 -12.94 -21.17
C THR A 908 11.46 -12.79 -20.82
N ASP A 909 11.87 -13.37 -19.69
CA ASP A 909 13.27 -13.34 -19.24
C ASP A 909 14.21 -13.97 -20.28
N GLU A 910 13.77 -15.03 -20.98
CA GLU A 910 14.58 -15.63 -22.04
C GLU A 910 14.77 -14.68 -23.23
N ALA A 911 13.76 -13.87 -23.55
CA ALA A 911 13.78 -12.98 -24.71
C ALA A 911 14.74 -11.79 -24.54
N LEU A 912 15.03 -11.38 -23.30
CA LEU A 912 15.93 -10.25 -22.99
C LEU A 912 17.32 -10.41 -23.64
N GLN A 913 17.84 -11.64 -23.65
CA GLN A 913 19.19 -11.95 -24.10
C GLN A 913 19.25 -12.42 -25.56
N LEU A 914 18.10 -12.52 -26.24
CA LEU A 914 18.07 -12.91 -27.64
C LEU A 914 18.57 -11.77 -28.55
N PRO A 915 19.23 -12.10 -29.68
CA PRO A 915 19.67 -11.10 -30.64
C PRO A 915 18.49 -10.33 -31.25
N LEU A 916 18.64 -9.00 -31.31
CA LEU A 916 17.64 -8.07 -31.84
C LEU A 916 17.38 -8.33 -33.33
N LEU A 917 16.10 -8.49 -33.68
CA LEU A 917 15.61 -8.67 -35.06
C LEU A 917 16.26 -9.86 -35.81
N ARG A 918 16.50 -10.98 -35.11
CA ARG A 918 17.06 -12.21 -35.69
C ARG A 918 16.12 -13.41 -35.57
N PRO A 919 16.25 -14.40 -36.48
CA PRO A 919 15.55 -15.69 -36.34
C PRO A 919 15.85 -16.35 -34.99
N LEU A 920 14.84 -16.97 -34.38
CA LEU A 920 15.03 -17.76 -33.16
C LEU A 920 15.77 -19.06 -33.49
N GLN A 921 16.82 -19.39 -32.74
CA GLN A 921 17.49 -20.68 -32.88
C GLN A 921 16.60 -21.80 -32.31
N VAL A 922 16.19 -22.76 -33.14
CA VAL A 922 15.40 -23.90 -32.69
C VAL A 922 16.32 -24.85 -31.92
N VAL A 923 16.21 -24.89 -30.59
CA VAL A 923 16.93 -25.87 -29.76
C VAL A 923 16.25 -27.24 -29.92
N ALA A 924 16.90 -28.17 -30.62
CA ALA A 924 16.46 -29.55 -30.71
C ALA A 924 16.58 -30.22 -29.32
N LYS A 925 15.45 -30.42 -28.61
CA LYS A 925 15.44 -31.16 -27.34
C LYS A 925 15.95 -32.59 -27.54
N ALA A 926 17.12 -32.91 -26.99
CA ALA A 926 17.67 -34.25 -26.94
C ALA A 926 16.77 -35.16 -26.06
N LYS A 927 16.28 -36.27 -26.64
CA LYS A 927 15.54 -37.31 -25.92
C LYS A 927 16.50 -38.19 -25.13
N THR A 928 16.62 -38.00 -23.83
CA THR A 928 17.29 -38.95 -22.93
C THR A 928 16.41 -40.18 -22.73
N LYS A 929 16.68 -41.27 -23.47
CA LYS A 929 16.08 -42.59 -23.24
C LYS A 929 16.86 -43.32 -22.14
N ALA A 930 16.31 -43.42 -20.94
CA ALA A 930 16.77 -44.41 -19.96
C ALA A 930 16.27 -45.80 -20.39
N LYS A 931 17.18 -46.63 -20.90
CA LYS A 931 16.91 -47.99 -21.40
C LYS A 931 17.06 -48.96 -20.23
N ALA A 932 15.95 -49.45 -19.69
CA ALA A 932 15.95 -50.60 -18.80
C ALA A 932 16.37 -51.85 -19.59
N THR A 933 17.55 -52.38 -19.30
CA THR A 933 18.05 -53.63 -19.91
C THR A 933 17.99 -54.73 -18.87
N ARG A 934 17.05 -55.65 -19.04
CA ARG A 934 16.91 -56.88 -18.24
C ARG A 934 17.39 -58.05 -19.11
N LYS A 935 18.51 -58.66 -18.75
CA LYS A 935 18.97 -60.02 -19.14
C LYS A 935 19.85 -60.50 -17.98
N LYS A 936 19.34 -61.30 -17.04
CA LYS A 936 19.28 -62.78 -17.02
C LYS A 936 20.60 -63.49 -17.40
N ALA A 937 21.26 -63.97 -16.35
CA ALA A 937 21.62 -65.37 -16.08
C ALA A 937 23.09 -65.83 -16.26
N VAL A 938 23.49 -66.62 -15.24
CA VAL A 938 24.59 -67.61 -15.15
C VAL A 938 25.99 -67.00 -14.98
N SER A 939 26.83 -67.33 -14.00
CA SER A 939 26.99 -68.46 -13.07
C SER A 939 27.32 -67.98 -11.65
#